data_AF-A0A7Y5NHD5-F1
#
_entry.id   AF-A0A7Y5NHD5-F1
#
_cell.length_a   1.000
_cell.length_b   1.000
_cell.length_c   1.000
_cell.angle_alpha   90.00
_cell.angle_beta   90.00
_cell.angle_gamma   90.00
#
_symmetry.space_group_name_H-M   'P 1'
#
loop_
_entity.id
_entity.type
_entity.pdbx_description
1 polymer ?
#
loop_
_entity_poly.entity_id
_entity_poly.type
_entity_poly.pdbx_seq_one_letter_code
_entity_poly.pdbx_strand_id
1 'polypeptide(L)'
;HYTQSDSLRRYFETMMWLGRMTYGRLDSGYTLGAILLTQALMRAQIDVHPVLDDWDDIYQTTVFFVGKSDDLGPDQYRQIAQQVYGRCFLSSSPDTLAKRDLLSQFQQLAQALPGPKIEYPGQPAGFRLMGQRFIPDSYVLDELVFDKLPDARFMPTGLDVMAVLGSARALELLQQTPDWTNFPSYPAKLEALRQEFAAYPAETWAQNVYWNWLYSLMPLLYAKGEGYPSWMQTRAWSDKDLLAALGSWAELRHDTILYAKQSGTETGMKPDAVGKQGYVEPNPHLYARLASLAHFLQTGLRHRNLLFAEFETSLNQLHDVLIKLHKISEKELANLPLALDDYETILNIGKTLEQIVEFSQWPTGGPRPDNKDAMPVIADVHTDANSNTVLEEGVGYPYCVYAICSVEGQLVLTRGAGFSYHEFVWPSTDRLTDEAWRQMLQTASAPAPPAWSASFLAEADWKNPQPDFYYWKTGETLWLRAWALSDTVELGMPVQAEIQYGGSLSALKVWVESASGKKAFADSIARVSSTKCVAWIPTQGLQAGRACVVAQTPAPANFSGESVLEYRAGFIITMPSRVDDSLVSAPPRELALLLPWPNPFNASVTLAFELPKASFIELVVLDVTGRRVRNLANGA
;
A
#
# COMPACT_ATOMS: atom_id res chain seq x y z
N HIS A 1 3.24 -16.71 11.86
CA HIS A 1 4.20 -15.95 12.75
C HIS A 1 4.35 -16.49 14.19
N TYR A 2 3.35 -16.40 15.09
CA TYR A 2 3.53 -16.56 16.56
C TYR A 2 4.05 -17.93 17.06
N THR A 3 4.09 -18.93 16.19
CA THR A 3 4.71 -20.25 16.40
C THR A 3 6.24 -20.22 16.50
N GLN A 4 6.91 -19.16 15.99
CA GLN A 4 8.37 -19.08 15.88
C GLN A 4 9.13 -19.08 17.23
N SER A 5 8.49 -18.71 18.35
CA SER A 5 9.12 -18.85 19.68
C SER A 5 8.11 -18.97 20.83
N ASP A 6 8.56 -19.59 21.92
CA ASP A 6 7.80 -19.68 23.17
C ASP A 6 7.37 -18.33 23.76
N SER A 7 8.12 -17.25 23.47
CA SER A 7 7.75 -15.90 23.95
C SER A 7 6.65 -15.28 23.09
N LEU A 8 6.73 -15.44 21.77
CA LEU A 8 5.69 -14.99 20.85
C LEU A 8 4.39 -15.77 21.05
N ARG A 9 4.48 -17.09 21.28
CA ARG A 9 3.33 -17.95 21.62
C ARG A 9 2.62 -17.49 22.88
N ARG A 10 3.34 -17.31 24.00
CA ARG A 10 2.74 -16.79 25.25
C ARG A 10 2.16 -15.40 25.09
N TYR A 11 2.79 -14.52 24.30
CA TYR A 11 2.26 -13.19 24.02
C TYR A 11 0.92 -13.28 23.27
N PHE A 12 0.85 -14.10 22.21
CA PHE A 12 -0.39 -14.35 21.46
C PHE A 12 -1.49 -14.93 22.37
N GLU A 13 -1.19 -16.01 23.10
CA GLU A 13 -2.13 -16.65 24.05
C GLU A 13 -2.65 -15.64 25.09
N THR A 14 -1.77 -14.82 25.66
CA THR A 14 -2.13 -13.80 26.65
C THR A 14 -3.00 -12.69 26.05
N MET A 15 -2.63 -12.14 24.90
CA MET A 15 -3.36 -11.05 24.26
C MET A 15 -4.71 -11.50 23.72
N MET A 16 -4.82 -12.72 23.18
CA MET A 16 -6.10 -13.32 22.79
C MET A 16 -7.02 -13.59 23.98
N TRP A 17 -6.46 -14.02 25.12
CA TRP A 17 -7.21 -14.20 26.36
C TRP A 17 -7.71 -12.86 26.92
N LEU A 18 -6.83 -11.86 27.05
CA LEU A 18 -7.18 -10.51 27.52
C LEU A 18 -8.13 -9.75 26.57
N GLY A 19 -8.13 -10.11 25.28
CA GLY A 19 -9.01 -9.55 24.25
C GLY A 19 -10.41 -10.15 24.21
N ARG A 20 -10.62 -11.37 24.72
CA ARG A 20 -11.92 -12.06 24.70
C ARG A 20 -12.57 -12.22 26.08
N MET A 21 -11.78 -12.31 27.15
CA MET A 21 -12.32 -12.46 28.50
C MET A 21 -13.03 -11.18 28.95
N THR A 22 -14.35 -11.25 29.04
CA THR A 22 -15.21 -10.08 29.22
C THR A 22 -15.92 -10.11 30.57
N TYR A 23 -15.73 -9.05 31.35
CA TYR A 23 -16.50 -8.80 32.57
C TYR A 23 -17.83 -8.14 32.19
N GLY A 24 -18.85 -8.96 31.88
CA GLY A 24 -20.14 -8.52 31.35
C GLY A 24 -20.87 -7.53 32.27
N ARG A 25 -21.27 -6.37 31.75
CA ARG A 25 -21.77 -5.21 32.53
C ARG A 25 -23.13 -5.38 33.23
N LEU A 26 -23.78 -6.53 33.05
CA LEU A 26 -25.05 -6.87 33.70
C LEU A 26 -24.88 -7.67 35.00
N ASP A 27 -23.77 -8.41 35.14
CA ASP A 27 -23.51 -9.19 36.36
C ASP A 27 -22.78 -8.35 37.42
N SER A 28 -23.27 -8.38 38.66
CA SER A 28 -22.70 -7.58 39.74
C SER A 28 -21.33 -8.09 40.20
N GLY A 29 -21.07 -9.40 40.13
CA GLY A 29 -19.77 -10.00 40.46
C GLY A 29 -18.69 -9.63 39.43
N TYR A 30 -19.01 -9.72 38.14
CA TYR A 30 -18.13 -9.25 37.07
C TYR A 30 -17.93 -7.73 37.10
N THR A 31 -18.99 -6.95 37.38
CA THR A 31 -18.85 -5.50 37.53
C THR A 31 -17.88 -5.16 38.67
N LEU A 32 -18.03 -5.77 39.84
CA LEU A 32 -17.10 -5.61 40.95
C LEU A 32 -15.67 -6.07 40.60
N GLY A 33 -15.54 -7.19 39.88
CA GLY A 33 -14.25 -7.68 39.39
C GLY A 33 -13.52 -6.69 38.47
N ALA A 34 -14.23 -6.09 37.51
CA ALA A 34 -13.69 -5.06 36.63
C ALA A 34 -13.34 -3.76 37.37
N ILE A 35 -14.14 -3.35 38.37
CA ILE A 35 -13.82 -2.21 39.24
C ILE A 35 -12.54 -2.48 40.05
N LEU A 36 -12.41 -3.67 40.64
CA LEU A 36 -11.22 -4.08 41.40
C LEU A 36 -9.98 -4.19 40.51
N LEU A 37 -10.10 -4.74 39.29
CA LEU A 37 -9.02 -4.81 38.31
C LEU A 37 -8.58 -3.42 37.84
N THR A 38 -9.53 -2.51 37.60
CA THR A 38 -9.23 -1.10 37.30
C THR A 38 -8.54 -0.42 38.48
N GLN A 39 -8.99 -0.65 39.72
CA GLN A 39 -8.33 -0.11 40.92
C GLN A 39 -6.91 -0.67 41.09
N ALA A 40 -6.70 -1.96 40.78
CA ALA A 40 -5.40 -2.62 40.87
C ALA A 40 -4.41 -2.05 39.82
N LEU A 41 -4.83 -1.93 38.55
CA LEU A 41 -4.03 -1.32 37.48
C LEU A 41 -3.58 0.10 37.86
N MET A 42 -4.49 0.91 38.39
CA MET A 42 -4.20 2.28 38.84
C MET A 42 -3.36 2.40 40.12
N ARG A 43 -3.04 1.29 40.79
CA ARG A 43 -2.29 1.25 42.06
C ARG A 43 -0.98 0.46 41.98
N ALA A 44 -0.84 -0.42 40.99
CA ALA A 44 0.32 -1.27 40.83
C ALA A 44 1.52 -0.47 40.30
N GLN A 45 2.70 -0.81 40.79
CA GLN A 45 3.97 -0.28 40.31
C GLN A 45 4.96 -1.43 40.13
N ILE A 46 5.80 -1.35 39.10
CA ILE A 46 6.98 -2.22 38.90
C ILE A 46 8.20 -1.36 39.21
N ASP A 47 8.93 -1.74 40.26
CA ASP A 47 9.95 -0.94 40.94
C ASP A 47 9.48 0.47 41.35
N VAL A 48 9.53 1.43 40.41
CA VAL A 48 9.04 2.81 40.59
C VAL A 48 8.06 3.27 39.49
N HIS A 49 7.88 2.48 38.43
CA HIS A 49 7.06 2.80 37.27
C HIS A 49 5.59 2.39 37.50
N PRO A 50 4.59 3.24 37.22
CA PRO A 50 3.18 2.86 37.31
C PRO A 50 2.78 1.87 36.21
N VAL A 51 2.13 0.77 36.58
CA VAL A 51 1.69 -0.27 35.62
C VAL A 51 0.57 0.23 34.69
N LEU A 52 -0.11 1.32 35.06
CA LEU A 52 -1.03 2.03 34.17
C LEU A 52 -0.29 2.64 32.96
N ASP A 53 0.94 3.13 33.15
CA ASP A 53 1.72 3.77 32.11
C ASP A 53 2.26 2.70 31.15
N ASP A 54 2.79 1.58 31.68
CA ASP A 54 3.17 0.39 30.90
C ASP A 54 1.98 -0.16 30.07
N TRP A 55 0.78 -0.17 30.65
CA TRP A 55 -0.44 -0.60 29.96
C TRP A 55 -0.85 0.38 28.85
N ASP A 56 -0.78 1.69 29.09
CA ASP A 56 -1.15 2.70 28.10
C ASP A 56 -0.15 2.75 26.94
N ASP A 57 1.16 2.60 27.19
CA ASP A 57 2.16 2.52 26.11
C ASP A 57 1.87 1.35 25.15
N ILE A 58 1.50 0.16 25.67
CA ILE A 58 1.07 -0.99 24.86
C ILE A 58 -0.27 -0.69 24.16
N TYR A 59 -1.23 -0.08 24.86
CA TYR A 59 -2.54 0.25 24.32
C TYR A 59 -2.45 1.30 23.19
N GLN A 60 -1.85 2.47 23.43
CA GLN A 60 -1.67 3.54 22.44
C GLN A 60 -0.77 3.16 21.25
N THR A 61 0.09 2.16 21.42
CA THR A 61 0.87 1.56 20.31
C THR A 61 -0.03 0.69 19.43
N THR A 62 -0.77 -0.26 20.01
CA THR A 62 -1.72 -1.09 19.23
C THR A 62 -2.91 -0.29 18.66
N VAL A 63 -3.29 0.83 19.28
CA VAL A 63 -4.23 1.82 18.73
C VAL A 63 -3.69 2.53 17.49
N PHE A 64 -2.39 2.81 17.45
CA PHE A 64 -1.73 3.41 16.30
C PHE A 64 -1.62 2.44 15.11
N PHE A 65 -1.42 1.15 15.37
CA PHE A 65 -1.40 0.14 14.31
C PHE A 65 -2.80 -0.22 13.82
N VAL A 66 -3.70 -0.68 14.70
CA VAL A 66 -4.98 -1.29 14.29
C VAL A 66 -6.19 -0.42 14.60
N GLY A 67 -6.23 0.15 15.79
CA GLY A 67 -7.34 1.01 16.22
C GLY A 67 -7.73 0.82 17.69
N LYS A 68 -8.78 1.52 18.10
CA LYS A 68 -9.31 1.43 19.46
C LYS A 68 -10.16 0.17 19.60
N SER A 69 -10.24 -0.36 20.82
CA SER A 69 -11.35 -1.26 21.17
C SER A 69 -12.61 -0.43 21.32
N ASP A 70 -13.74 -1.00 20.89
CA ASP A 70 -15.10 -0.51 21.11
C ASP A 70 -15.78 -1.18 22.33
N ASP A 71 -15.09 -2.12 22.99
CA ASP A 71 -15.43 -2.56 24.35
C ASP A 71 -15.21 -1.45 25.39
N LEU A 72 -15.76 -1.66 26.59
CA LEU A 72 -15.43 -0.81 27.75
C LEU A 72 -14.08 -1.24 28.33
N GLY A 73 -13.24 -0.27 28.71
CA GLY A 73 -11.91 -0.52 29.25
C GLY A 73 -11.62 0.24 30.56
N PRO A 74 -10.36 0.22 31.03
CA PRO A 74 -9.91 0.89 32.26
C PRO A 74 -10.23 2.37 32.32
N ASP A 75 -10.19 3.10 31.20
CA ASP A 75 -10.51 4.52 31.15
C ASP A 75 -11.98 4.82 31.48
N GLN A 76 -12.90 4.10 30.84
CA GLN A 76 -14.34 4.27 31.07
C GLN A 76 -14.70 3.84 32.49
N TYR A 77 -14.15 2.70 32.96
CA TYR A 77 -14.40 2.22 34.33
C TYR A 77 -13.78 3.14 35.39
N ARG A 78 -12.62 3.75 35.13
CA ARG A 78 -12.03 4.80 35.97
C ARG A 78 -12.95 6.02 36.09
N GLN A 79 -13.50 6.50 34.97
CA GLN A 79 -14.40 7.66 34.96
C GLN A 79 -15.68 7.39 35.78
N ILE A 80 -16.33 6.24 35.58
CA ILE A 80 -17.52 5.85 36.36
C ILE A 80 -17.15 5.67 37.84
N ALA A 81 -16.00 5.04 38.14
CA ALA A 81 -15.55 4.83 39.52
C ALA A 81 -15.31 6.16 40.26
N GLN A 82 -14.77 7.17 39.58
CA GLN A 82 -14.59 8.51 40.13
C GLN A 82 -15.92 9.25 40.36
N GLN A 83 -16.97 8.96 39.58
CA GLN A 83 -18.31 9.51 39.80
C GLN A 83 -19.04 8.83 40.98
N VAL A 84 -18.91 7.50 41.12
CA VAL A 84 -19.64 6.70 42.12
C VAL A 84 -18.93 6.69 43.48
N TYR A 85 -17.62 6.43 43.51
CA TYR A 85 -16.83 6.29 44.74
C TYR A 85 -16.02 7.57 45.09
N GLY A 86 -16.07 8.59 44.22
CA GLY A 86 -15.41 9.88 44.43
C GLY A 86 -13.89 9.80 44.42
N ARG A 87 -13.25 10.85 44.95
CA ARG A 87 -11.78 10.96 45.06
C ARG A 87 -11.14 9.83 45.89
N CYS A 88 -11.91 9.16 46.74
CA CYS A 88 -11.43 8.08 47.61
C CYS A 88 -11.34 6.72 46.91
N PHE A 89 -11.73 6.61 45.63
CA PHE A 89 -11.79 5.33 44.89
C PHE A 89 -10.53 4.45 45.05
N LEU A 90 -9.33 5.01 44.85
CA LEU A 90 -8.07 4.26 44.93
C LEU A 90 -7.72 3.78 46.36
N SER A 91 -8.34 4.38 47.38
CA SER A 91 -8.21 4.00 48.80
C SER A 91 -9.40 3.19 49.33
N SER A 92 -10.45 2.96 48.52
CA SER A 92 -11.64 2.22 48.94
C SER A 92 -11.35 0.74 49.13
N SER A 93 -11.85 0.16 50.23
CA SER A 93 -11.80 -1.29 50.46
C SER A 93 -12.71 -2.04 49.48
N PRO A 94 -12.46 -3.34 49.21
CA PRO A 94 -13.37 -4.17 48.43
C PRO A 94 -14.81 -4.15 48.98
N ASP A 95 -15.00 -4.16 50.30
CA ASP A 95 -16.32 -4.07 50.94
C ASP A 95 -17.04 -2.74 50.66
N THR A 96 -16.27 -1.66 50.45
CA THR A 96 -16.81 -0.34 50.09
C THR A 96 -17.23 -0.31 48.62
N LEU A 97 -16.45 -0.93 47.74
CA LEU A 97 -16.75 -1.07 46.31
C LEU A 97 -17.96 -1.99 46.08
N ALA A 98 -18.07 -3.06 46.87
CA ALA A 98 -19.15 -4.05 46.83
C ALA A 98 -20.48 -3.60 47.44
N LYS A 99 -20.59 -2.37 47.97
CA LYS A 99 -21.85 -1.84 48.50
C LYS A 99 -22.92 -1.81 47.42
N ARG A 100 -24.01 -2.55 47.64
CA ARG A 100 -25.08 -2.78 46.66
C ARG A 100 -25.52 -1.52 45.92
N ASP A 101 -25.85 -0.45 46.65
CA ASP A 101 -26.40 0.77 46.06
C ASP A 101 -25.39 1.48 45.14
N LEU A 102 -24.12 1.53 45.53
CA LEU A 102 -23.02 2.08 44.73
C LEU A 102 -22.73 1.20 43.51
N LEU A 103 -22.74 -0.13 43.68
CA LEU A 103 -22.52 -1.07 42.59
C LEU A 103 -23.66 -1.01 41.56
N SER A 104 -24.92 -0.89 42.00
CA SER A 104 -26.07 -0.67 41.11
C SER A 104 -26.01 0.67 40.39
N GLN A 105 -25.56 1.74 41.06
CA GLN A 105 -25.30 3.05 40.41
C GLN A 105 -24.20 2.93 39.35
N PHE A 106 -23.13 2.20 39.64
CA PHE A 106 -22.06 1.92 38.67
C PHE A 106 -22.59 1.15 37.45
N GLN A 107 -23.37 0.08 37.68
CA GLN A 107 -23.96 -0.72 36.60
C GLN A 107 -24.87 0.13 35.70
N GLN A 108 -25.69 1.02 36.28
CA GLN A 108 -26.54 1.94 35.51
C GLN A 108 -25.72 2.87 34.59
N LEU A 109 -24.60 3.42 35.09
CA LEU A 109 -23.71 4.27 34.31
C LEU A 109 -22.94 3.48 33.23
N ALA A 110 -22.51 2.25 33.53
CA ALA A 110 -21.83 1.38 32.56
C ALA A 110 -22.77 0.86 31.46
N GLN A 111 -24.07 0.70 31.76
CA GLN A 111 -25.11 0.36 30.78
C GLN A 111 -25.48 1.55 29.88
N ALA A 112 -25.33 2.79 30.36
CA ALA A 112 -25.59 4.01 29.59
C ALA A 112 -24.46 4.37 28.59
N LEU A 113 -23.30 3.72 28.68
CA LEU A 113 -22.26 3.82 27.66
C LEU A 113 -22.62 2.98 26.41
N PRO A 114 -22.16 3.37 25.21
CA PRO A 114 -22.28 2.53 24.01
C PRO A 114 -21.79 1.10 24.25
N GLY A 115 -22.41 0.13 23.58
CA GLY A 115 -21.80 -1.18 23.38
C GLY A 115 -20.76 -1.14 22.24
N PRO A 116 -20.04 -2.25 22.01
CA PRO A 116 -19.26 -2.41 20.79
C PRO A 116 -20.18 -2.35 19.56
N LYS A 117 -19.62 -1.97 18.41
CA LYS A 117 -20.28 -2.04 17.10
C LYS A 117 -20.27 -3.46 16.53
N ILE A 118 -19.27 -4.26 16.87
CA ILE A 118 -19.11 -5.67 16.44
C ILE A 118 -19.36 -6.56 17.65
N GLU A 119 -20.42 -7.38 17.63
CA GLU A 119 -20.79 -8.24 18.77
C GLU A 119 -20.38 -9.70 18.52
N TYR A 120 -19.26 -10.14 19.10
CA TYR A 120 -18.80 -11.52 18.93
C TYR A 120 -19.80 -12.54 19.54
N PRO A 121 -20.31 -13.52 18.77
CA PRO A 121 -21.32 -14.46 19.24
C PRO A 121 -20.98 -15.14 20.58
N GLY A 122 -21.90 -15.03 21.54
CA GLY A 122 -21.78 -15.61 22.88
C GLY A 122 -20.91 -14.83 23.87
N GLN A 123 -20.33 -13.68 23.50
CA GLN A 123 -19.59 -12.82 24.42
C GLN A 123 -20.46 -11.62 24.86
N PRO A 124 -20.70 -11.40 26.16
CA PRO A 124 -21.55 -10.31 26.61
C PRO A 124 -20.80 -8.97 26.58
N ALA A 125 -21.41 -7.90 26.08
CA ALA A 125 -20.85 -6.55 26.15
C ALA A 125 -20.47 -6.17 27.59
N GLY A 126 -19.26 -5.65 27.80
CA GLY A 126 -18.73 -5.40 29.14
C GLY A 126 -17.31 -4.84 29.15
N PHE A 127 -16.62 -5.02 30.27
CA PHE A 127 -15.23 -4.58 30.43
C PHE A 127 -14.24 -5.63 29.90
N ARG A 128 -13.19 -5.16 29.21
CA ARG A 128 -12.00 -5.94 28.85
C ARG A 128 -10.73 -5.17 29.19
N LEU A 129 -9.68 -5.87 29.62
CA LEU A 129 -8.40 -5.23 29.95
C LEU A 129 -7.61 -4.88 28.68
N MET A 130 -7.69 -5.68 27.62
CA MET A 130 -7.11 -5.41 26.30
C MET A 130 -8.06 -5.87 25.18
N GLY A 131 -9.33 -5.45 25.21
CA GLY A 131 -10.37 -5.86 24.26
C GLY A 131 -9.96 -5.76 22.78
N GLN A 132 -10.45 -6.66 21.92
CA GLN A 132 -10.08 -6.67 20.51
C GLN A 132 -10.39 -5.31 19.84
N ARG A 133 -9.64 -4.94 18.79
CA ARG A 133 -9.79 -3.61 18.15
C ARG A 133 -10.90 -3.63 17.10
N PHE A 134 -11.64 -2.52 17.02
CA PHE A 134 -12.58 -2.28 15.95
C PHE A 134 -11.82 -2.06 14.63
N ILE A 135 -12.09 -2.90 13.63
CA ILE A 135 -11.59 -2.75 12.26
C ILE A 135 -12.78 -2.65 11.28
N PRO A 136 -12.71 -1.72 10.31
CA PRO A 136 -13.87 -1.30 9.52
C PRO A 136 -14.38 -2.37 8.56
N ASP A 137 -13.51 -3.26 8.09
CA ASP A 137 -13.89 -4.37 7.23
C ASP A 137 -14.58 -5.49 8.02
N SER A 138 -14.14 -5.85 9.24
CA SER A 138 -14.93 -6.77 10.08
C SER A 138 -16.29 -6.20 10.46
N TYR A 139 -16.43 -4.87 10.58
CA TYR A 139 -17.74 -4.23 10.73
C TYR A 139 -18.61 -4.40 9.48
N VAL A 140 -18.04 -4.29 8.27
CA VAL A 140 -18.74 -4.61 7.01
C VAL A 140 -19.15 -6.09 6.94
N LEU A 141 -18.27 -7.01 7.33
CA LEU A 141 -18.56 -8.45 7.36
C LEU A 141 -19.70 -8.78 8.37
N ASP A 142 -19.67 -8.19 9.58
CA ASP A 142 -20.69 -8.39 10.63
C ASP A 142 -22.05 -7.81 10.20
N GLU A 143 -22.07 -6.59 9.67
CA GLU A 143 -23.28 -5.92 9.18
C GLU A 143 -23.92 -6.58 7.94
N LEU A 144 -23.27 -7.57 7.33
CA LEU A 144 -23.76 -8.28 6.13
C LEU A 144 -24.02 -9.77 6.37
N VAL A 145 -24.22 -10.19 7.64
CA VAL A 145 -24.65 -11.55 8.01
C VAL A 145 -25.88 -11.56 8.94
N PHE A 146 -26.23 -12.74 9.44
CA PHE A 146 -27.29 -13.04 10.41
C PHE A 146 -27.21 -12.14 11.67
N ASP A 147 -28.33 -11.99 12.39
CA ASP A 147 -28.65 -10.90 13.33
C ASP A 147 -28.78 -9.53 12.65
N LYS A 148 -27.87 -9.14 11.76
CA LYS A 148 -27.92 -7.84 11.04
C LYS A 148 -28.77 -7.88 9.76
N LEU A 149 -28.95 -9.06 9.17
CA LEU A 149 -29.84 -9.33 8.02
C LEU A 149 -30.97 -10.32 8.40
N PRO A 150 -32.25 -9.99 8.11
CA PRO A 150 -33.39 -10.85 8.44
C PRO A 150 -33.46 -12.15 7.61
N ASP A 151 -32.83 -12.17 6.42
CA ASP A 151 -32.90 -13.31 5.49
C ASP A 151 -31.88 -14.41 5.81
N ALA A 152 -31.11 -14.27 6.90
CA ALA A 152 -30.16 -15.27 7.40
C ALA A 152 -29.03 -15.68 6.41
N ARG A 153 -28.33 -14.68 5.87
CA ARG A 153 -27.00 -14.86 5.26
C ARG A 153 -25.98 -15.18 6.36
N PHE A 154 -25.32 -16.34 6.31
CA PHE A 154 -24.41 -16.79 7.38
C PHE A 154 -22.92 -16.58 7.09
N MET A 155 -22.53 -16.32 5.84
CA MET A 155 -21.13 -16.16 5.46
C MET A 155 -20.97 -14.93 4.54
N PRO A 156 -19.98 -14.06 4.78
CA PRO A 156 -19.65 -12.95 3.90
C PRO A 156 -18.60 -13.35 2.84
N THR A 157 -18.07 -12.37 2.10
CA THR A 157 -16.96 -12.54 1.12
C THR A 157 -16.05 -11.30 1.15
N GLY A 158 -14.76 -11.43 0.81
CA GLY A 158 -13.88 -10.27 0.61
C GLY A 158 -14.40 -9.27 -0.43
N LEU A 159 -15.25 -9.71 -1.36
CA LEU A 159 -15.95 -8.83 -2.29
C LEU A 159 -16.90 -7.84 -1.59
N ASP A 160 -17.49 -8.19 -0.45
CA ASP A 160 -18.34 -7.29 0.36
C ASP A 160 -17.51 -6.06 0.78
N VAL A 161 -16.33 -6.30 1.34
CA VAL A 161 -15.38 -5.27 1.78
C VAL A 161 -14.97 -4.40 0.59
N MET A 162 -14.58 -5.00 -0.53
CA MET A 162 -14.13 -4.24 -1.70
C MET A 162 -15.25 -3.42 -2.35
N ALA A 163 -16.49 -3.92 -2.34
CA ALA A 163 -17.65 -3.18 -2.82
C ALA A 163 -17.99 -1.97 -1.93
N VAL A 164 -17.80 -2.09 -0.60
CA VAL A 164 -17.93 -0.97 0.36
C VAL A 164 -16.77 0.02 0.26
N LEU A 165 -15.53 -0.43 0.01
CA LEU A 165 -14.37 0.42 -0.29
C LEU A 165 -14.44 1.10 -1.68
N GLY A 166 -15.58 1.00 -2.38
CA GLY A 166 -15.88 1.76 -3.60
C GLY A 166 -15.69 1.00 -4.91
N SER A 167 -15.33 -0.29 -4.89
CA SER A 167 -15.16 -1.08 -6.12
C SER A 167 -16.50 -1.32 -6.84
N ALA A 168 -16.71 -0.60 -7.93
CA ALA A 168 -17.82 -0.86 -8.85
C ALA A 168 -17.73 -2.27 -9.46
N ARG A 169 -16.50 -2.81 -9.64
CA ARG A 169 -16.29 -4.15 -10.19
C ARG A 169 -16.63 -5.26 -9.19
N ALA A 170 -16.32 -5.07 -7.91
CA ALA A 170 -16.76 -6.00 -6.85
C ALA A 170 -18.29 -6.02 -6.74
N LEU A 171 -18.95 -4.85 -6.79
CA LEU A 171 -20.42 -4.78 -6.83
C LEU A 171 -21.02 -5.53 -8.03
N GLU A 172 -20.46 -5.38 -9.23
CA GLU A 172 -20.91 -6.11 -10.42
C GLU A 172 -20.75 -7.64 -10.26
N LEU A 173 -19.69 -8.09 -9.57
CA LEU A 173 -19.47 -9.50 -9.25
C LEU A 173 -20.44 -10.03 -8.19
N LEU A 174 -20.69 -9.27 -7.13
CA LEU A 174 -21.68 -9.61 -6.10
C LEU A 174 -23.08 -9.77 -6.72
N GLN A 175 -23.44 -8.90 -7.66
CA GLN A 175 -24.68 -8.99 -8.46
C GLN A 175 -24.81 -10.28 -9.30
N GLN A 176 -23.74 -11.05 -9.46
CA GLN A 176 -23.71 -12.33 -10.19
C GLN A 176 -23.69 -13.55 -9.24
N THR A 177 -23.67 -13.34 -7.92
CA THR A 177 -23.69 -14.42 -6.91
C THR A 177 -25.12 -14.86 -6.57
N PRO A 178 -25.33 -16.11 -6.07
CA PRO A 178 -26.63 -16.54 -5.55
C PRO A 178 -27.14 -15.67 -4.41
N ASP A 179 -26.25 -15.19 -3.53
CA ASP A 179 -26.55 -14.35 -2.36
C ASP A 179 -27.39 -13.13 -2.72
N TRP A 180 -27.06 -12.45 -3.82
CA TRP A 180 -27.77 -11.26 -4.29
C TRP A 180 -29.26 -11.51 -4.56
N THR A 181 -29.62 -12.75 -4.93
CA THR A 181 -31.01 -13.16 -5.14
C THR A 181 -31.61 -13.93 -3.97
N ASN A 182 -30.79 -14.62 -3.17
CA ASN A 182 -31.23 -15.45 -2.06
C ASN A 182 -31.52 -14.64 -0.79
N PHE A 183 -30.90 -13.47 -0.62
CA PHE A 183 -31.03 -12.60 0.55
C PHE A 183 -31.53 -11.20 0.14
N PRO A 184 -32.85 -10.98 -0.11
CA PRO A 184 -33.37 -9.73 -0.67
C PRO A 184 -33.03 -8.43 0.11
N SER A 185 -32.72 -8.53 1.40
CA SER A 185 -32.27 -7.39 2.23
C SER A 185 -30.80 -7.02 2.07
N TYR A 186 -29.94 -7.96 1.66
CA TYR A 186 -28.49 -7.79 1.54
C TYR A 186 -28.08 -6.65 0.58
N PRO A 187 -28.63 -6.53 -0.65
CA PRO A 187 -28.30 -5.43 -1.56
C PRO A 187 -28.54 -4.02 -0.98
N ALA A 188 -29.61 -3.86 -0.20
CA ALA A 188 -29.94 -2.58 0.42
C ALA A 188 -29.02 -2.23 1.60
N LYS A 189 -28.62 -3.24 2.40
CA LYS A 189 -27.66 -3.09 3.50
C LYS A 189 -26.25 -2.80 2.98
N LEU A 190 -25.82 -3.48 1.91
CA LEU A 190 -24.54 -3.23 1.25
C LEU A 190 -24.43 -1.80 0.70
N GLU A 191 -25.48 -1.30 0.03
CA GLU A 191 -25.49 0.08 -0.47
C GLU A 191 -25.55 1.12 0.67
N ALA A 192 -26.19 0.82 1.80
CA ALA A 192 -26.13 1.68 2.99
C ALA A 192 -24.69 1.79 3.56
N LEU A 193 -23.97 0.66 3.69
CA LEU A 193 -22.56 0.65 4.13
C LEU A 193 -21.65 1.38 3.13
N ARG A 194 -21.89 1.22 1.82
CA ARG A 194 -21.19 1.97 0.76
C ARG A 194 -21.38 3.48 0.91
N GLN A 195 -22.58 3.93 1.24
CA GLN A 195 -22.88 5.35 1.47
C GLN A 195 -22.27 5.87 2.78
N GLU A 196 -22.26 5.08 3.86
CA GLU A 196 -21.53 5.40 5.10
C GLU A 196 -20.03 5.58 4.82
N PHE A 197 -19.41 4.62 4.15
CA PHE A 197 -17.96 4.60 3.93
C PHE A 197 -17.50 5.67 2.94
N ALA A 198 -18.32 5.97 1.91
CA ALA A 198 -18.08 7.09 1.00
C ALA A 198 -18.23 8.46 1.67
N ALA A 199 -18.91 8.54 2.83
CA ALA A 199 -19.03 9.77 3.62
C ALA A 199 -17.91 9.97 4.65
N TYR A 200 -17.04 8.97 4.89
CA TYR A 200 -15.90 9.13 5.80
C TYR A 200 -14.84 10.08 5.23
N PRO A 201 -14.48 11.17 5.95
CA PRO A 201 -13.48 12.13 5.50
C PRO A 201 -12.06 11.56 5.61
N ALA A 202 -11.10 12.21 4.96
CA ALA A 202 -9.73 11.69 4.79
C ALA A 202 -9.00 11.46 6.14
N GLU A 203 -9.28 12.26 7.15
CA GLU A 203 -8.75 12.11 8.50
C GLU A 203 -9.26 10.85 9.24
N THR A 204 -10.44 10.33 8.88
CA THR A 204 -10.93 9.03 9.38
C THR A 204 -10.16 7.88 8.74
N TRP A 205 -9.82 8.00 7.46
CA TRP A 205 -8.96 7.05 6.75
C TRP A 205 -7.51 7.09 7.23
N ALA A 206 -7.00 8.26 7.61
CA ALA A 206 -5.64 8.45 8.13
C ALA A 206 -5.51 8.21 9.65
N GLN A 207 -6.54 7.71 10.35
CA GLN A 207 -6.56 7.68 11.82
C GLN A 207 -5.55 6.72 12.46
N ASN A 208 -5.16 5.66 11.77
CA ASN A 208 -4.20 4.63 12.19
C ASN A 208 -3.63 3.89 10.96
N VAL A 209 -2.66 3.00 11.15
CA VAL A 209 -1.97 2.29 10.05
C VAL A 209 -2.94 1.40 9.26
N TYR A 210 -3.86 0.70 9.93
CA TYR A 210 -4.81 -0.23 9.30
C TYR A 210 -5.80 0.44 8.34
N TRP A 211 -6.50 1.48 8.81
CA TRP A 211 -7.42 2.26 7.97
C TRP A 211 -6.69 2.92 6.80
N ASN A 212 -5.47 3.39 7.04
CA ASN A 212 -4.65 4.05 6.02
C ASN A 212 -4.07 3.04 5.01
N TRP A 213 -3.86 1.76 5.39
CA TRP A 213 -3.57 0.67 4.44
C TRP A 213 -4.76 0.41 3.52
N LEU A 214 -5.97 0.22 4.06
CA LEU A 214 -7.18 0.04 3.25
C LEU A 214 -7.43 1.24 2.31
N TYR A 215 -7.24 2.47 2.81
CA TYR A 215 -7.29 3.69 2.00
C TYR A 215 -6.20 3.73 0.92
N SER A 216 -5.02 3.17 1.19
CA SER A 216 -3.94 3.02 0.20
C SER A 216 -4.25 2.00 -0.88
N LEU A 217 -5.08 0.98 -0.61
CA LEU A 217 -5.51 -0.01 -1.60
C LEU A 217 -6.63 0.49 -2.54
N MET A 218 -7.50 1.40 -2.08
CA MET A 218 -8.61 1.94 -2.88
C MET A 218 -8.27 2.38 -4.32
N PRO A 219 -7.08 2.95 -4.64
CA PRO A 219 -6.74 3.32 -6.02
C PRO A 219 -6.56 2.14 -6.99
N LEU A 220 -6.47 0.90 -6.52
CA LEU A 220 -6.63 -0.30 -7.36
C LEU A 220 -8.09 -0.44 -7.82
N LEU A 221 -9.05 -0.16 -6.93
CA LEU A 221 -10.50 -0.31 -7.15
C LEU A 221 -11.10 0.75 -8.10
N TYR A 222 -10.32 1.75 -8.51
CA TYR A 222 -10.75 2.81 -9.43
C TYR A 222 -10.67 2.34 -10.88
N ALA A 223 -11.81 2.37 -11.60
CA ALA A 223 -11.87 2.04 -13.02
C ALA A 223 -10.91 2.93 -13.84
N LYS A 224 -10.03 2.30 -14.61
CA LYS A 224 -9.00 2.96 -15.42
C LYS A 224 -9.61 3.40 -16.75
N GLY A 225 -9.77 4.70 -16.94
CA GLY A 225 -10.41 5.29 -18.13
C GLY A 225 -9.43 5.85 -19.15
N GLU A 226 -9.90 6.84 -19.91
CA GLU A 226 -9.07 7.67 -20.78
C GLU A 226 -7.86 8.25 -20.00
N GLY A 227 -6.70 8.30 -20.66
CA GLY A 227 -5.41 8.66 -20.05
C GLY A 227 -4.58 7.48 -19.52
N TYR A 228 -5.19 6.34 -19.19
CA TYR A 228 -4.46 5.11 -18.83
C TYR A 228 -4.09 4.27 -20.07
N PRO A 229 -3.04 3.42 -20.00
CA PRO A 229 -2.73 2.44 -21.04
C PRO A 229 -3.91 1.53 -21.37
N SER A 230 -4.08 1.17 -22.65
CA SER A 230 -5.26 0.44 -23.13
C SER A 230 -5.49 -0.93 -22.48
N TRP A 231 -4.44 -1.58 -21.96
CA TRP A 231 -4.58 -2.83 -21.18
C TRP A 231 -5.17 -2.59 -19.79
N MET A 232 -4.84 -1.48 -19.12
CA MET A 232 -5.44 -1.10 -17.84
C MET A 232 -6.95 -0.83 -17.96
N GLN A 233 -7.40 -0.33 -19.11
CA GLN A 233 -8.81 -0.06 -19.40
C GLN A 233 -9.66 -1.34 -19.59
N THR A 234 -9.06 -2.53 -19.47
CA THR A 234 -9.78 -3.81 -19.66
C THR A 234 -10.44 -4.32 -18.38
N ARG A 235 -11.54 -5.06 -18.54
CA ARG A 235 -12.19 -5.83 -17.46
C ARG A 235 -11.21 -6.80 -16.79
N ALA A 236 -10.38 -7.47 -17.59
CA ALA A 236 -9.33 -8.37 -17.10
C ALA A 236 -8.33 -7.67 -16.17
N TRP A 237 -7.92 -6.44 -16.49
CA TRP A 237 -7.04 -5.68 -15.60
C TRP A 237 -7.75 -5.13 -14.36
N SER A 238 -9.03 -4.76 -14.48
CA SER A 238 -9.86 -4.39 -13.33
C SER A 238 -10.08 -5.57 -12.37
N ASP A 239 -10.18 -6.79 -12.90
CA ASP A 239 -10.23 -8.03 -12.12
C ASP A 239 -8.86 -8.33 -11.47
N LYS A 240 -7.74 -8.10 -12.18
CA LYS A 240 -6.38 -8.19 -11.61
C LYS A 240 -6.17 -7.17 -10.48
N ASP A 241 -6.63 -5.93 -10.63
CA ASP A 241 -6.51 -4.88 -9.62
C ASP A 241 -7.36 -5.20 -8.38
N LEU A 242 -8.58 -5.72 -8.58
CA LEU A 242 -9.43 -6.23 -7.50
C LEU A 242 -8.77 -7.41 -6.78
N LEU A 243 -8.20 -8.38 -7.51
CA LEU A 243 -7.48 -9.52 -6.90
C LEU A 243 -6.21 -9.09 -6.15
N ALA A 244 -5.51 -8.06 -6.63
CA ALA A 244 -4.35 -7.50 -5.92
C ALA A 244 -4.76 -6.77 -4.63
N ALA A 245 -5.89 -6.05 -4.63
CA ALA A 245 -6.43 -5.42 -3.43
C ALA A 245 -6.90 -6.47 -2.40
N LEU A 246 -7.55 -7.54 -2.86
CA LEU A 246 -7.97 -8.68 -2.02
C LEU A 246 -6.77 -9.44 -1.44
N GLY A 247 -5.73 -9.72 -2.24
CA GLY A 247 -4.49 -10.34 -1.75
C GLY A 247 -3.78 -9.50 -0.67
N SER A 248 -3.69 -8.17 -0.86
CA SER A 248 -3.10 -7.29 0.15
C SER A 248 -3.98 -7.05 1.38
N TRP A 249 -5.30 -7.23 1.25
CA TRP A 249 -6.23 -7.29 2.39
C TRP A 249 -6.08 -8.61 3.16
N ALA A 250 -5.95 -9.76 2.50
CA ALA A 250 -5.65 -11.04 3.13
C ALA A 250 -4.32 -11.01 3.90
N GLU A 251 -3.26 -10.43 3.33
CA GLU A 251 -2.02 -10.13 4.09
C GLU A 251 -2.32 -9.28 5.33
N LEU A 252 -3.04 -8.16 5.17
CA LEU A 252 -3.37 -7.26 6.27
C LEU A 252 -4.15 -7.98 7.38
N ARG A 253 -5.02 -8.94 7.04
CA ARG A 253 -5.81 -9.76 7.98
C ARG A 253 -4.98 -10.84 8.67
N HIS A 254 -4.09 -11.55 7.95
CA HIS A 254 -3.08 -12.42 8.58
C HIS A 254 -2.22 -11.63 9.57
N ASP A 255 -1.72 -10.49 9.13
CA ASP A 255 -0.80 -9.71 9.94
C ASP A 255 -1.51 -9.12 11.18
N THR A 256 -2.77 -8.63 11.03
CA THR A 256 -3.62 -8.19 12.16
C THR A 256 -4.30 -9.31 12.94
N ILE A 257 -4.04 -10.60 12.66
CA ILE A 257 -4.61 -11.70 13.44
C ILE A 257 -4.20 -11.64 14.92
N LEU A 258 -3.10 -10.91 15.21
CA LEU A 258 -2.95 -10.18 16.46
C LEU A 258 -2.98 -8.66 16.23
N TYR A 259 -1.93 -7.99 15.68
CA TYR A 259 -1.92 -6.52 15.46
C TYR A 259 -1.03 -5.92 14.30
N ALA A 260 -0.44 -6.69 13.35
CA ALA A 260 0.29 -6.29 12.10
C ALA A 260 1.64 -5.52 12.18
N LYS A 261 2.59 -5.52 11.19
CA LYS A 261 2.75 -6.10 9.80
C LYS A 261 4.29 -6.41 9.55
N GLN A 262 4.88 -7.08 8.53
CA GLN A 262 4.49 -7.65 7.21
C GLN A 262 5.54 -8.69 6.65
N SER A 263 5.10 -9.62 5.77
CA SER A 263 5.74 -10.35 4.61
C SER A 263 7.28 -10.47 4.37
N GLY A 264 7.70 -11.57 3.70
CA GLY A 264 8.96 -11.62 2.92
C GLY A 264 9.44 -13.01 2.43
N THR A 265 9.76 -13.15 1.12
CA THR A 265 10.50 -14.31 0.52
C THR A 265 11.06 -14.03 -0.88
N GLU A 266 12.38 -14.14 -1.08
CA GLU A 266 13.01 -15.21 -1.87
C GLU A 266 14.54 -15.15 -1.73
N THR A 267 15.28 -16.08 -2.35
CA THR A 267 16.76 -16.02 -2.34
C THR A 267 17.28 -14.88 -3.21
N GLY A 268 17.98 -13.93 -2.60
CA GLY A 268 18.63 -12.82 -3.28
C GLY A 268 19.50 -13.24 -4.47
N MET A 269 19.12 -12.80 -5.67
CA MET A 269 19.90 -12.99 -6.90
C MET A 269 20.60 -11.67 -7.24
N LYS A 270 21.90 -11.71 -7.52
CA LYS A 270 22.63 -10.52 -7.98
C LYS A 270 21.97 -9.94 -9.24
N PRO A 271 21.82 -8.61 -9.35
CA PRO A 271 21.29 -7.95 -10.55
C PRO A 271 22.34 -7.91 -11.67
N ASP A 272 22.72 -9.08 -12.18
CA ASP A 272 23.52 -9.26 -13.41
C ASP A 272 22.61 -9.17 -14.65
N ALA A 273 21.72 -8.17 -14.64
CA ALA A 273 20.69 -7.98 -15.63
C ALA A 273 21.20 -7.27 -16.89
N VAL A 274 20.74 -7.74 -18.04
CA VAL A 274 20.87 -7.00 -19.30
C VAL A 274 20.08 -5.70 -19.18
N GLY A 275 20.64 -4.58 -19.64
CA GLY A 275 19.97 -3.29 -19.68
C GLY A 275 18.80 -3.22 -20.66
N LYS A 276 17.73 -3.99 -20.43
CA LYS A 276 16.43 -3.79 -21.08
C LYS A 276 15.58 -2.86 -20.23
N GLN A 277 14.88 -1.95 -20.88
CA GLN A 277 14.00 -1.00 -20.21
C GLN A 277 12.76 -1.72 -19.69
N GLY A 278 12.48 -1.56 -18.39
CA GLY A 278 11.21 -1.96 -17.80
C GLY A 278 10.15 -0.86 -17.91
N TYR A 279 9.05 -1.03 -17.17
CA TYR A 279 7.89 -0.15 -17.11
C TYR A 279 7.27 -0.28 -15.71
N VAL A 280 6.72 0.78 -15.13
CA VAL A 280 6.00 0.72 -13.85
C VAL A 280 4.51 0.56 -14.12
N GLU A 281 3.76 -0.18 -13.30
CA GLU A 281 2.30 -0.19 -13.44
C GLU A 281 1.76 1.18 -12.98
N PRO A 282 1.21 2.03 -13.86
CA PRO A 282 1.18 3.46 -13.59
C PRO A 282 -0.03 3.84 -12.73
N ASN A 283 0.09 3.60 -11.43
CA ASN A 283 -0.92 3.88 -10.43
C ASN A 283 -0.40 4.94 -9.43
N PRO A 284 -0.25 6.21 -9.87
CA PRO A 284 0.43 7.25 -9.08
C PRO A 284 -0.27 7.55 -7.75
N HIS A 285 -1.59 7.34 -7.65
CA HIS A 285 -2.35 7.49 -6.42
C HIS A 285 -2.05 6.39 -5.39
N LEU A 286 -1.86 5.13 -5.83
CA LEU A 286 -1.46 4.02 -4.95
C LEU A 286 -0.08 4.31 -4.34
N TYR A 287 0.92 4.62 -5.18
CA TYR A 287 2.27 4.91 -4.73
C TYR A 287 2.35 6.14 -3.82
N ALA A 288 1.62 7.22 -4.11
CA ALA A 288 1.57 8.40 -3.25
C ALA A 288 0.91 8.12 -1.89
N ARG A 289 -0.16 7.31 -1.82
CA ARG A 289 -0.77 6.93 -0.53
C ARG A 289 0.13 6.02 0.29
N LEU A 290 0.75 5.02 -0.34
CA LEU A 290 1.72 4.14 0.34
C LEU A 290 2.95 4.91 0.85
N ALA A 291 3.46 5.91 0.09
CA ALA A 291 4.54 6.77 0.56
C ALA A 291 4.12 7.59 1.80
N SER A 292 2.92 8.18 1.75
CA SER A 292 2.32 8.88 2.90
C SER A 292 2.15 7.96 4.12
N LEU A 293 1.77 6.70 3.91
CA LEU A 293 1.67 5.68 4.96
C LEU A 293 3.02 5.30 5.56
N ALA A 294 4.08 5.15 4.76
CA ALA A 294 5.44 4.94 5.24
C ALA A 294 5.91 6.13 6.11
N HIS A 295 5.63 7.37 5.68
CA HIS A 295 5.96 8.56 6.46
C HIS A 295 5.12 8.73 7.75
N PHE A 296 3.85 8.32 7.70
CA PHE A 296 2.96 8.24 8.87
C PHE A 296 3.49 7.22 9.90
N LEU A 297 3.92 6.05 9.45
CA LEU A 297 4.59 5.03 10.27
C LEU A 297 5.84 5.58 10.95
N GLN A 298 6.77 6.18 10.20
CA GLN A 298 7.97 6.83 10.77
C GLN A 298 7.61 7.83 11.86
N THR A 299 6.68 8.74 11.57
CA THR A 299 6.31 9.84 12.46
C THR A 299 5.64 9.33 13.74
N GLY A 300 4.67 8.42 13.61
CA GLY A 300 3.93 7.87 14.75
C GLY A 300 4.76 6.93 15.63
N LEU A 301 5.74 6.20 15.05
CA LEU A 301 6.72 5.42 15.81
C LEU A 301 7.75 6.32 16.52
N ARG A 302 8.26 7.37 15.84
CA ARG A 302 9.23 8.31 16.43
C ARG A 302 8.64 9.05 17.63
N HIS A 303 7.39 9.49 17.55
CA HIS A 303 6.68 10.11 18.68
C HIS A 303 6.39 9.15 19.86
N ARG A 304 6.49 7.83 19.66
CA ARG A 304 6.36 6.81 20.72
C ARG A 304 7.70 6.27 21.23
N ASN A 305 8.83 6.79 20.73
CA ASN A 305 10.17 6.23 20.94
C ASN A 305 10.34 4.77 20.46
N LEU A 306 9.50 4.33 19.52
CA LEU A 306 9.51 2.96 18.93
C LEU A 306 10.13 2.90 17.53
N LEU A 307 10.61 4.02 16.99
CA LEU A 307 11.34 4.04 15.72
C LEU A 307 12.80 3.67 15.94
N PHE A 308 13.11 2.38 15.87
CA PHE A 308 14.49 1.88 15.89
C PHE A 308 15.20 2.20 14.55
N ALA A 309 16.51 2.44 14.58
CA ALA A 309 17.27 2.91 13.41
C ALA A 309 17.24 1.97 12.19
N GLU A 310 17.07 0.66 12.41
CA GLU A 310 16.90 -0.33 11.33
C GLU A 310 15.54 -0.12 10.61
N PHE A 311 14.45 0.01 11.38
CA PHE A 311 13.12 0.33 10.84
C PHE A 311 13.07 1.74 10.22
N GLU A 312 13.79 2.73 10.78
CA GLU A 312 13.93 4.04 10.15
C GLU A 312 14.60 3.96 8.78
N THR A 313 15.61 3.09 8.64
CA THR A 313 16.31 2.86 7.36
C THR A 313 15.37 2.21 6.34
N SER A 314 14.70 1.11 6.68
CA SER A 314 13.75 0.43 5.78
C SER A 314 12.56 1.33 5.40
N LEU A 315 11.99 2.08 6.35
CA LEU A 315 10.87 2.98 6.07
C LEU A 315 11.27 4.18 5.19
N ASN A 316 12.49 4.71 5.33
CA ASN A 316 13.01 5.73 4.42
C ASN A 316 13.17 5.18 2.99
N GLN A 317 13.78 4.00 2.84
CA GLN A 317 13.92 3.35 1.53
C GLN A 317 12.55 3.06 0.88
N LEU A 318 11.58 2.59 1.67
CA LEU A 318 10.20 2.36 1.23
C LEU A 318 9.52 3.66 0.79
N HIS A 319 9.61 4.72 1.59
CA HIS A 319 9.08 6.03 1.23
C HIS A 319 9.69 6.53 -0.09
N ASP A 320 11.02 6.51 -0.21
CA ASP A 320 11.74 7.10 -1.34
C ASP A 320 11.51 6.32 -2.65
N VAL A 321 11.47 4.97 -2.61
CA VAL A 321 11.12 4.17 -3.79
C VAL A 321 9.66 4.37 -4.20
N LEU A 322 8.73 4.53 -3.26
CA LEU A 322 7.33 4.81 -3.58
C LEU A 322 7.14 6.21 -4.20
N ILE A 323 7.84 7.24 -3.69
CA ILE A 323 7.88 8.58 -4.30
C ILE A 323 8.50 8.52 -5.71
N LYS A 324 9.48 7.64 -5.94
CA LYS A 324 10.11 7.42 -7.25
C LYS A 324 9.15 6.73 -8.22
N LEU A 325 8.49 5.64 -7.82
CA LEU A 325 7.48 4.92 -8.62
C LEU A 325 6.26 5.80 -8.96
N HIS A 326 5.82 6.65 -8.02
CA HIS A 326 4.81 7.68 -8.26
C HIS A 326 5.21 8.62 -9.40
N LYS A 327 6.41 9.22 -9.36
CA LYS A 327 6.92 10.12 -10.41
C LYS A 327 7.13 9.43 -11.75
N ILE A 328 7.55 8.18 -11.76
CA ILE A 328 7.68 7.38 -12.99
C ILE A 328 6.30 7.13 -13.61
N SER A 329 5.31 6.76 -12.78
CA SER A 329 3.91 6.56 -13.22
C SER A 329 3.32 7.82 -13.87
N GLU A 330 3.57 9.01 -13.30
CA GLU A 330 3.12 10.28 -13.88
C GLU A 330 3.78 10.55 -15.24
N LYS A 331 5.08 10.29 -15.39
CA LYS A 331 5.79 10.42 -16.68
C LYS A 331 5.25 9.44 -17.72
N GLU A 332 5.00 8.19 -17.34
CA GLU A 332 4.50 7.15 -18.24
C GLU A 332 3.07 7.45 -18.72
N LEU A 333 2.18 7.96 -17.84
CA LEU A 333 0.83 8.42 -18.22
C LEU A 333 0.87 9.68 -19.09
N ALA A 334 1.74 10.64 -18.76
CA ALA A 334 1.96 11.84 -19.56
C ALA A 334 2.72 11.57 -20.88
N ASN A 335 3.10 10.33 -21.16
CA ASN A 335 3.91 9.91 -22.31
C ASN A 335 5.21 10.72 -22.47
N LEU A 336 5.84 11.04 -21.33
CA LEU A 336 7.13 11.71 -21.21
C LEU A 336 8.30 10.70 -21.22
N PRO A 337 9.53 11.14 -21.54
CA PRO A 337 10.73 10.33 -21.41
C PRO A 337 11.07 10.02 -19.95
N LEU A 338 11.64 8.83 -19.71
CA LEU A 338 12.23 8.46 -18.42
C LEU A 338 13.74 8.72 -18.42
N ALA A 339 14.27 9.18 -17.28
CA ALA A 339 15.70 9.42 -17.10
C ALA A 339 16.45 8.11 -16.81
N LEU A 340 17.78 8.11 -16.94
CA LEU A 340 18.62 6.93 -16.63
C LEU A 340 18.36 6.40 -15.22
N ASP A 341 18.29 7.30 -14.22
CA ASP A 341 18.02 7.01 -12.81
C ASP A 341 16.59 6.47 -12.55
N ASP A 342 15.62 6.80 -13.41
CA ASP A 342 14.30 6.14 -13.39
C ASP A 342 14.44 4.66 -13.81
N TYR A 343 15.17 4.39 -14.90
CA TYR A 343 15.44 3.02 -15.35
C TYR A 343 16.36 2.23 -14.41
N GLU A 344 17.31 2.86 -13.73
CA GLU A 344 18.11 2.19 -12.70
C GLU A 344 17.27 1.84 -11.46
N THR A 345 16.26 2.65 -11.11
CA THR A 345 15.28 2.26 -10.08
C THR A 345 14.50 1.02 -10.52
N ILE A 346 13.94 1.03 -11.74
CA ILE A 346 13.16 -0.09 -12.28
C ILE A 346 14.01 -1.37 -12.36
N LEU A 347 15.29 -1.26 -12.78
CA LEU A 347 16.21 -2.40 -12.91
C LEU A 347 16.59 -3.02 -11.55
N ASN A 348 16.68 -2.21 -10.50
CA ASN A 348 17.08 -2.66 -9.16
C ASN A 348 15.91 -2.97 -8.23
N ILE A 349 14.65 -2.84 -8.66
CA ILE A 349 13.47 -2.88 -7.77
C ILE A 349 13.41 -4.13 -6.88
N GLY A 350 13.76 -5.32 -7.40
CA GLY A 350 13.81 -6.55 -6.61
C GLY A 350 14.80 -6.49 -5.44
N LYS A 351 16.00 -5.96 -5.69
CA LYS A 351 17.02 -5.70 -4.67
C LYS A 351 16.57 -4.59 -3.70
N THR A 352 15.90 -3.55 -4.18
CA THR A 352 15.36 -2.50 -3.29
C THR A 352 14.28 -3.06 -2.36
N LEU A 353 13.43 -3.97 -2.83
CA LEU A 353 12.43 -4.65 -2.00
C LEU A 353 13.08 -5.60 -0.98
N GLU A 354 14.05 -6.41 -1.40
CA GLU A 354 14.93 -7.22 -0.52
C GLU A 354 15.51 -6.36 0.62
N GLN A 355 16.17 -5.25 0.29
CA GLN A 355 16.78 -4.33 1.27
C GLN A 355 15.80 -3.61 2.20
N ILE A 356 14.50 -3.54 1.85
CA ILE A 356 13.45 -2.97 2.70
C ILE A 356 12.96 -4.00 3.73
N VAL A 357 12.86 -5.28 3.35
CA VAL A 357 12.24 -6.34 4.19
C VAL A 357 13.24 -7.18 4.99
N GLU A 358 14.53 -7.15 4.66
CA GLU A 358 15.57 -7.88 5.40
C GLU A 358 16.13 -7.09 6.59
N PHE A 359 16.17 -7.73 7.76
CA PHE A 359 16.67 -7.16 9.01
C PHE A 359 17.94 -7.87 9.47
N SER A 360 18.97 -7.10 9.87
CA SER A 360 20.31 -7.60 10.15
C SER A 360 20.56 -7.89 11.64
N GLN A 361 19.79 -7.30 12.54
CA GLN A 361 20.03 -7.36 13.99
C GLN A 361 19.04 -8.27 14.74
N TRP A 362 19.28 -8.45 16.03
CA TRP A 362 18.38 -9.06 17.00
C TRP A 362 18.05 -8.00 18.06
N PRO A 363 16.78 -7.83 18.50
CA PRO A 363 15.69 -8.80 18.45
C PRO A 363 14.58 -8.49 17.44
N THR A 364 14.87 -7.82 16.32
CA THR A 364 13.85 -7.21 15.43
C THR A 364 12.82 -8.16 14.82
N GLY A 365 13.09 -9.47 14.74
CA GLY A 365 12.08 -10.52 14.52
C GLY A 365 11.44 -10.58 13.13
N GLY A 366 11.85 -9.71 12.20
CA GLY A 366 11.43 -9.75 10.79
C GLY A 366 12.25 -10.73 9.93
N PRO A 367 12.02 -10.73 8.60
CA PRO A 367 12.77 -11.53 7.64
C PRO A 367 14.28 -11.26 7.68
N ARG A 368 15.07 -12.23 7.22
CA ARG A 368 16.55 -12.18 7.22
C ARG A 368 17.11 -12.90 5.99
N PRO A 369 18.35 -12.58 5.56
CA PRO A 369 19.01 -13.27 4.43
C PRO A 369 19.23 -14.78 4.62
N ASP A 370 19.13 -15.30 5.84
CA ASP A 370 19.25 -16.72 6.18
C ASP A 370 17.91 -17.40 6.53
N ASN A 371 16.79 -16.64 6.50
CA ASN A 371 15.47 -17.14 6.87
C ASN A 371 14.78 -17.88 5.70
N LYS A 372 13.81 -18.73 6.04
CA LYS A 372 13.00 -19.54 5.11
C LYS A 372 11.50 -19.30 5.26
N ASP A 373 11.10 -18.16 5.80
CA ASP A 373 9.72 -17.71 5.73
C ASP A 373 9.29 -17.60 4.25
N ALA A 374 8.01 -17.84 4.00
CA ALA A 374 7.48 -18.13 2.67
C ALA A 374 6.21 -17.28 2.42
N MET A 375 6.10 -16.65 1.24
CA MET A 375 5.03 -15.73 0.87
C MET A 375 3.61 -16.22 1.15
N PRO A 376 3.27 -17.54 1.01
CA PRO A 376 1.91 -17.97 1.27
C PRO A 376 1.55 -17.92 2.76
N VAL A 377 0.58 -17.07 3.08
CA VAL A 377 -0.02 -16.85 4.40
C VAL A 377 -1.53 -17.03 4.33
N ILE A 378 -2.17 -17.32 5.48
CA ILE A 378 -3.62 -17.54 5.56
C ILE A 378 -4.19 -16.99 6.87
N ALA A 379 -5.46 -16.57 6.86
CA ALA A 379 -6.18 -16.15 8.05
C ALA A 379 -7.69 -16.35 7.95
N ASP A 380 -8.30 -16.83 9.03
CA ASP A 380 -9.75 -16.83 9.15
C ASP A 380 -10.27 -15.41 9.46
N VAL A 381 -11.18 -14.91 8.61
CA VAL A 381 -11.69 -13.53 8.70
C VAL A 381 -13.11 -13.42 9.26
N HIS A 382 -13.86 -14.53 9.23
CA HIS A 382 -15.22 -14.66 9.75
C HIS A 382 -15.45 -16.07 10.31
N THR A 383 -16.38 -16.23 11.26
CA THR A 383 -16.73 -17.53 11.87
C THR A 383 -18.24 -17.66 12.01
N ASP A 384 -18.84 -18.62 11.28
CA ASP A 384 -20.23 -18.99 11.49
C ASP A 384 -20.35 -20.18 12.45
N ALA A 385 -20.86 -19.89 13.66
CA ALA A 385 -21.15 -20.90 14.68
C ALA A 385 -22.34 -21.81 14.34
N ASN A 386 -23.20 -21.44 13.37
CA ASN A 386 -24.38 -22.23 13.00
C ASN A 386 -23.99 -23.44 12.14
N SER A 387 -23.17 -23.22 11.10
CA SER A 387 -22.57 -24.28 10.27
C SER A 387 -21.29 -24.89 10.85
N ASN A 388 -20.68 -24.25 11.85
CA ASN A 388 -19.35 -24.58 12.39
C ASN A 388 -18.25 -24.45 11.31
N THR A 389 -18.29 -23.33 10.59
CA THR A 389 -17.31 -23.01 9.53
C THR A 389 -16.71 -21.62 9.72
N VAL A 390 -15.64 -21.36 8.97
CA VAL A 390 -14.95 -20.07 8.88
C VAL A 390 -14.78 -19.66 7.42
N LEU A 391 -14.60 -18.37 7.17
CA LEU A 391 -14.08 -17.86 5.90
C LEU A 391 -12.56 -17.74 6.04
N GLU A 392 -11.81 -18.56 5.31
CA GLU A 392 -10.35 -18.48 5.20
C GLU A 392 -9.98 -17.59 4.00
N GLU A 393 -9.13 -16.59 4.23
CA GLU A 393 -8.56 -15.72 3.21
C GLU A 393 -7.04 -15.93 3.15
N GLY A 394 -6.51 -16.23 1.97
CA GLY A 394 -5.13 -16.63 1.80
C GLY A 394 -4.44 -16.04 0.57
N VAL A 395 -3.12 -15.93 0.65
CA VAL A 395 -2.23 -15.61 -0.47
C VAL A 395 -1.38 -16.85 -0.79
N GLY A 396 -1.18 -17.15 -2.06
CA GLY A 396 -0.36 -18.26 -2.55
C GLY A 396 1.06 -17.85 -2.97
N TYR A 397 1.68 -18.66 -3.85
CA TYR A 397 2.88 -18.26 -4.59
C TYR A 397 2.48 -17.30 -5.73
N PRO A 398 3.28 -16.26 -6.05
CA PRO A 398 2.83 -15.15 -6.89
C PRO A 398 2.63 -15.57 -8.34
N TYR A 399 1.60 -15.01 -8.98
CA TYR A 399 1.34 -15.24 -10.40
C TYR A 399 2.27 -14.42 -11.30
N CYS A 400 2.60 -14.96 -12.47
CA CYS A 400 3.37 -14.26 -13.49
C CYS A 400 2.43 -13.42 -14.38
N VAL A 401 2.51 -12.10 -14.25
CA VAL A 401 1.68 -11.14 -14.99
C VAL A 401 2.40 -10.71 -16.26
N TYR A 402 1.70 -10.67 -17.39
CA TYR A 402 2.21 -10.19 -18.67
C TYR A 402 1.39 -9.00 -19.18
N ALA A 403 2.07 -7.95 -19.63
CA ALA A 403 1.44 -6.76 -20.22
C ALA A 403 2.23 -6.25 -21.43
N ILE A 404 1.54 -5.66 -22.41
CA ILE A 404 2.18 -5.06 -23.60
C ILE A 404 2.23 -3.55 -23.39
N CYS A 405 3.40 -3.06 -22.95
CA CYS A 405 3.61 -1.67 -22.53
C CYS A 405 4.29 -0.85 -23.63
N SER A 406 4.00 0.44 -23.68
CA SER A 406 4.62 1.38 -24.62
C SER A 406 5.91 1.96 -24.02
N VAL A 407 7.02 1.24 -24.18
CA VAL A 407 8.34 1.63 -23.67
C VAL A 407 9.12 2.34 -24.78
N GLU A 408 9.41 3.64 -24.60
CA GLU A 408 10.06 4.51 -25.60
C GLU A 408 9.53 4.35 -27.04
N GLY A 409 8.21 4.40 -27.16
CA GLY A 409 7.48 4.33 -28.42
C GLY A 409 7.51 2.95 -29.10
N GLN A 410 7.90 1.89 -28.39
CA GLN A 410 7.82 0.50 -28.85
C GLN A 410 6.87 -0.31 -27.95
N LEU A 411 6.14 -1.25 -28.55
CA LEU A 411 5.33 -2.20 -27.79
C LEU A 411 6.23 -3.33 -27.28
N VAL A 412 6.41 -3.39 -25.97
CA VAL A 412 7.28 -4.36 -25.28
C VAL A 412 6.42 -5.27 -24.43
N LEU A 413 6.60 -6.59 -24.57
CA LEU A 413 6.03 -7.57 -23.65
C LEU A 413 6.80 -7.51 -22.32
N THR A 414 6.21 -6.83 -21.35
CA THR A 414 6.71 -6.76 -19.98
C THR A 414 6.17 -7.93 -19.14
N ARG A 415 6.94 -8.34 -18.13
CA ARG A 415 6.65 -9.46 -17.25
C ARG A 415 6.87 -9.03 -15.80
N GLY A 416 5.90 -9.25 -14.94
CA GLY A 416 5.94 -8.92 -13.51
C GLY A 416 5.36 -10.01 -12.63
N ALA A 417 5.29 -9.76 -11.32
CA ALA A 417 4.63 -10.60 -10.34
C ALA A 417 3.27 -10.00 -9.94
N GLY A 418 2.32 -10.83 -9.53
CA GLY A 418 1.03 -10.43 -9.00
C GLY A 418 0.56 -11.36 -7.87
N PHE A 419 -0.37 -10.88 -7.05
CA PHE A 419 -0.97 -11.68 -5.98
C PHE A 419 -1.71 -12.91 -6.51
N SER A 420 -1.81 -13.92 -5.65
CA SER A 420 -2.58 -15.15 -5.84
C SER A 420 -3.52 -15.32 -4.65
N TYR A 421 -4.68 -14.68 -4.73
CA TYR A 421 -5.68 -14.67 -3.67
C TYR A 421 -6.58 -15.92 -3.73
N HIS A 422 -6.81 -16.53 -2.58
CA HIS A 422 -7.73 -17.65 -2.39
C HIS A 422 -8.71 -17.30 -1.26
N GLU A 423 -10.00 -17.48 -1.52
CA GLU A 423 -11.12 -17.21 -0.60
C GLU A 423 -11.97 -18.49 -0.54
N PHE A 424 -12.17 -19.07 0.65
CA PHE A 424 -12.95 -20.30 0.78
C PHE A 424 -13.52 -20.54 2.19
N VAL A 425 -14.60 -21.34 2.25
CA VAL A 425 -15.20 -21.78 3.51
C VAL A 425 -14.51 -23.06 4.02
N TRP A 426 -14.15 -23.09 5.29
CA TRP A 426 -13.39 -24.19 5.92
C TRP A 426 -13.98 -24.60 7.30
N PRO A 427 -13.79 -25.83 7.80
CA PRO A 427 -14.33 -26.23 9.11
C PRO A 427 -13.70 -25.48 10.28
N SER A 428 -14.53 -24.92 11.18
CA SER A 428 -14.04 -24.09 12.29
C SER A 428 -13.24 -24.86 13.36
N THR A 429 -13.23 -26.20 13.28
CA THR A 429 -12.47 -27.13 14.12
C THR A 429 -11.06 -27.41 13.62
N ASP A 430 -10.73 -26.99 12.39
CA ASP A 430 -9.48 -27.33 11.68
C ASP A 430 -8.87 -26.09 11.01
N ARG A 431 -8.98 -24.92 11.67
CA ARG A 431 -8.49 -23.62 11.19
C ARG A 431 -7.04 -23.70 10.73
N LEU A 432 -6.77 -23.15 9.55
CA LEU A 432 -5.49 -23.36 8.89
C LEU A 432 -4.36 -22.54 9.54
N THR A 433 -3.14 -23.06 9.45
CA THR A 433 -1.90 -22.33 9.75
C THR A 433 -1.13 -22.08 8.46
N ASP A 434 -0.19 -21.13 8.50
CA ASP A 434 0.75 -20.87 7.41
C ASP A 434 1.40 -22.18 6.91
N GLU A 435 1.82 -23.07 7.82
CA GLU A 435 2.42 -24.37 7.49
C GLU A 435 1.45 -25.30 6.74
N ALA A 436 0.20 -25.42 7.24
CA ALA A 436 -0.83 -26.26 6.61
C ALA A 436 -1.21 -25.74 5.21
N TRP A 437 -1.37 -24.41 5.07
CA TRP A 437 -1.67 -23.76 3.81
C TRP A 437 -0.55 -23.93 2.78
N ARG A 438 0.71 -23.70 3.18
CA ARG A 438 1.89 -23.95 2.33
C ARG A 438 1.98 -25.42 1.91
N GLN A 439 1.63 -26.36 2.78
CA GLN A 439 1.52 -27.77 2.43
C GLN A 439 0.40 -28.02 1.39
N MET A 440 -0.81 -27.46 1.57
CA MET A 440 -1.93 -27.62 0.62
C MET A 440 -1.59 -27.12 -0.79
N LEU A 441 -0.89 -25.99 -0.90
CA LEU A 441 -0.39 -25.46 -2.18
C LEU A 441 0.62 -26.42 -2.81
N GLN A 442 1.64 -26.85 -2.06
CA GLN A 442 2.70 -27.77 -2.53
C GLN A 442 2.17 -29.17 -2.89
N THR A 443 1.11 -29.65 -2.22
CA THR A 443 0.46 -30.94 -2.52
C THR A 443 -0.65 -30.84 -3.57
N ALA A 444 -0.74 -29.73 -4.31
CA ALA A 444 -1.71 -29.53 -5.39
C ALA A 444 -3.19 -29.63 -4.97
N SER A 445 -3.48 -29.46 -3.68
CA SER A 445 -4.78 -29.72 -3.04
C SER A 445 -5.49 -28.47 -2.51
N ALA A 446 -4.88 -27.28 -2.63
CA ALA A 446 -5.53 -26.02 -2.28
C ALA A 446 -6.79 -25.75 -3.12
N PRO A 447 -7.78 -24.99 -2.61
CA PRO A 447 -8.96 -24.59 -3.36
C PRO A 447 -8.62 -23.75 -4.60
N ALA A 448 -9.45 -23.88 -5.64
CA ALA A 448 -9.32 -23.09 -6.86
C ALA A 448 -9.44 -21.57 -6.55
N PRO A 449 -8.73 -20.69 -7.28
CA PRO A 449 -8.90 -19.25 -7.12
C PRO A 449 -10.34 -18.82 -7.49
N PRO A 450 -10.83 -17.67 -6.98
CA PRO A 450 -12.20 -17.22 -7.20
C PRO A 450 -12.57 -17.20 -8.69
N ALA A 451 -13.71 -17.79 -9.06
CA ALA A 451 -14.03 -18.14 -10.45
C ALA A 451 -14.03 -16.95 -11.43
N TRP A 452 -14.24 -15.72 -10.93
CA TRP A 452 -14.18 -14.50 -11.73
C TRP A 452 -12.76 -14.10 -12.19
N SER A 453 -11.71 -14.62 -11.55
CA SER A 453 -10.30 -14.38 -11.91
C SER A 453 -9.88 -15.03 -13.24
N ALA A 454 -10.68 -15.97 -13.77
CA ALA A 454 -10.49 -16.59 -15.08
C ALA A 454 -10.57 -15.61 -16.28
N SER A 455 -10.91 -14.33 -16.03
CA SER A 455 -10.81 -13.27 -17.04
C SER A 455 -9.37 -12.83 -17.35
N PHE A 456 -8.41 -13.13 -16.46
CA PHE A 456 -6.99 -12.78 -16.62
C PHE A 456 -6.01 -13.89 -16.24
N LEU A 457 -6.42 -14.89 -15.45
CA LEU A 457 -5.61 -16.08 -15.17
C LEU A 457 -5.73 -17.10 -16.31
N ALA A 458 -4.58 -17.48 -16.88
CA ALA A 458 -4.46 -18.67 -17.73
C ALA A 458 -4.32 -19.94 -16.88
N GLU A 459 -4.54 -21.12 -17.47
CA GLU A 459 -4.48 -22.44 -16.80
C GLU A 459 -3.06 -22.88 -16.33
N ALA A 460 -2.11 -21.94 -16.24
CA ALA A 460 -0.70 -22.18 -15.94
C ALA A 460 -0.44 -22.42 -14.45
N ASP A 461 -0.81 -23.62 -14.00
CA ASP A 461 -0.32 -24.34 -12.81
C ASP A 461 0.05 -23.47 -11.57
N TRP A 462 -0.98 -22.96 -10.89
CA TRP A 462 -0.91 -22.25 -9.60
C TRP A 462 -0.25 -23.05 -8.46
N LYS A 463 0.12 -24.31 -8.72
CA LYS A 463 0.67 -25.29 -7.79
C LYS A 463 2.19 -25.25 -7.69
N ASN A 464 2.86 -24.50 -8.55
CA ASN A 464 4.32 -24.53 -8.66
C ASN A 464 5.01 -23.75 -7.51
N PRO A 465 5.74 -24.42 -6.60
CA PRO A 465 6.39 -23.78 -5.46
C PRO A 465 7.81 -23.26 -5.76
N GLN A 466 8.35 -23.56 -6.94
CA GLN A 466 9.61 -23.02 -7.47
C GLN A 466 9.46 -22.81 -8.98
N PRO A 467 8.76 -21.76 -9.41
CA PRO A 467 8.60 -21.50 -10.83
C PRO A 467 9.96 -21.10 -11.43
N ASP A 468 10.47 -21.93 -12.34
CA ASP A 468 11.77 -21.75 -13.03
C ASP A 468 11.93 -20.36 -13.71
N PHE A 469 10.83 -19.62 -13.88
CA PHE A 469 10.78 -18.30 -14.52
C PHE A 469 11.63 -17.22 -13.84
N TYR A 470 11.99 -17.37 -12.56
CA TYR A 470 12.89 -16.45 -11.86
C TYR A 470 14.35 -16.57 -12.33
N TYR A 471 14.79 -17.78 -12.73
CA TYR A 471 16.19 -18.08 -13.03
C TYR A 471 16.62 -17.64 -14.43
N TRP A 472 16.92 -16.34 -14.57
CA TRP A 472 17.61 -15.83 -15.76
C TRP A 472 19.08 -16.27 -15.78
N LYS A 473 19.47 -17.02 -16.81
CA LYS A 473 20.87 -17.41 -17.02
C LYS A 473 21.69 -16.25 -17.55
N THR A 474 22.79 -15.95 -16.88
CA THR A 474 23.69 -14.85 -17.22
C THR A 474 24.84 -15.33 -18.10
N GLY A 475 25.13 -14.55 -19.15
CA GLY A 475 26.41 -14.55 -19.85
C GLY A 475 27.21 -13.32 -19.44
N GLU A 476 28.50 -13.27 -19.79
CA GLU A 476 29.37 -12.12 -19.51
C GLU A 476 28.76 -10.82 -20.07
N THR A 477 28.41 -9.89 -19.18
CA THR A 477 27.50 -8.78 -19.51
C THR A 477 28.18 -7.70 -20.35
N LEU A 478 27.94 -7.72 -21.66
CA LEU A 478 28.23 -6.57 -22.53
C LEU A 478 27.20 -5.47 -22.26
N TRP A 479 27.50 -4.60 -21.30
CA TRP A 479 26.68 -3.41 -21.02
C TRP A 479 26.50 -2.56 -22.28
N LEU A 480 25.24 -2.26 -22.59
CA LEU A 480 24.81 -1.26 -23.56
C LEU A 480 23.73 -0.41 -22.89
N ARG A 481 24.02 0.87 -22.68
CA ARG A 481 23.03 1.89 -22.31
C ARG A 481 23.35 3.16 -23.09
N ALA A 482 22.34 3.95 -23.48
CA ALA A 482 22.54 5.20 -24.22
C ALA A 482 21.46 6.23 -23.89
N TRP A 483 21.86 7.49 -23.68
CA TRP A 483 20.94 8.58 -23.34
C TRP A 483 21.42 9.92 -23.93
N ALA A 484 20.50 10.86 -24.16
CA ALA A 484 20.86 12.24 -24.47
C ALA A 484 21.44 12.93 -23.23
N LEU A 485 22.42 13.83 -23.39
CA LEU A 485 22.94 14.64 -22.29
C LEU A 485 22.01 15.78 -21.85
N SER A 486 20.87 15.93 -22.51
CA SER A 486 19.80 16.87 -22.15
C SER A 486 18.46 16.25 -22.51
N ASP A 487 17.47 16.37 -21.61
CA ASP A 487 16.10 15.89 -21.81
C ASP A 487 15.37 16.66 -22.93
N THR A 488 15.87 17.86 -23.27
CA THR A 488 15.40 18.71 -24.37
C THR A 488 16.54 19.11 -25.31
N VAL A 489 16.30 19.09 -26.62
CA VAL A 489 17.24 19.57 -27.65
C VAL A 489 16.48 20.31 -28.76
N GLU A 490 16.93 21.49 -29.16
CA GLU A 490 16.30 22.26 -30.24
C GLU A 490 16.46 21.62 -31.62
N LEU A 491 15.39 21.62 -32.42
CA LEU A 491 15.39 21.12 -33.80
C LEU A 491 16.35 21.93 -34.67
N GLY A 492 17.42 21.26 -35.12
CA GLY A 492 18.55 21.85 -35.85
C GLY A 492 19.87 21.70 -35.09
N MET A 493 19.84 21.62 -33.76
CA MET A 493 21.02 21.36 -32.93
C MET A 493 21.30 19.85 -32.85
N PRO A 494 22.58 19.41 -32.87
CA PRO A 494 22.91 18.00 -32.74
C PRO A 494 22.66 17.51 -31.31
N VAL A 495 22.05 16.33 -31.17
CA VAL A 495 21.99 15.63 -29.88
C VAL A 495 23.38 15.12 -29.56
N GLN A 496 23.91 15.52 -28.41
CA GLN A 496 25.05 14.83 -27.81
C GLN A 496 24.51 13.71 -26.92
N ALA A 497 24.84 12.47 -27.26
CA ALA A 497 24.44 11.28 -26.53
C ALA A 497 25.64 10.65 -25.81
N GLU A 498 25.43 10.18 -24.59
CA GLU A 498 26.37 9.32 -23.88
C GLU A 498 25.97 7.86 -24.05
N ILE A 499 26.96 6.98 -24.23
CA ILE A 499 26.75 5.53 -24.39
C ILE A 499 27.69 4.78 -23.46
N GLN A 500 27.12 4.05 -22.49
CA GLN A 500 27.87 3.08 -21.69
C GLN A 500 28.01 1.79 -22.51
N TYR A 501 29.21 1.54 -23.04
CA TYR A 501 29.54 0.41 -23.90
C TYR A 501 31.04 0.09 -23.90
N GLY A 502 31.38 -1.18 -23.67
CA GLY A 502 32.76 -1.69 -23.66
C GLY A 502 33.23 -2.39 -24.94
N GLY A 503 32.32 -2.77 -25.85
CA GLY A 503 32.65 -3.49 -27.09
C GLY A 503 33.29 -2.59 -28.16
N SER A 504 33.52 -3.11 -29.38
CA SER A 504 34.16 -2.34 -30.47
C SER A 504 33.25 -1.24 -31.03
N LEU A 505 33.80 -0.03 -31.24
CA LEU A 505 33.05 1.05 -31.92
C LEU A 505 32.60 0.65 -33.34
N SER A 506 33.34 -0.24 -34.03
CA SER A 506 32.96 -0.72 -35.37
C SER A 506 31.71 -1.61 -35.38
N ALA A 507 31.26 -2.06 -34.21
CA ALA A 507 30.04 -2.86 -34.03
C ALA A 507 28.87 -2.03 -33.46
N LEU A 508 29.15 -0.85 -32.89
CA LEU A 508 28.18 0.04 -32.29
C LEU A 508 27.57 0.98 -33.34
N LYS A 509 26.25 0.94 -33.48
CA LYS A 509 25.47 1.95 -34.21
C LYS A 509 24.76 2.85 -33.21
N VAL A 510 24.68 4.15 -33.49
CA VAL A 510 23.88 5.10 -32.73
C VAL A 510 23.08 5.98 -33.69
N TRP A 511 21.81 6.21 -33.38
CA TRP A 511 20.93 7.12 -34.11
C TRP A 511 19.92 7.80 -33.18
N VAL A 512 19.28 8.86 -33.67
CA VAL A 512 18.07 9.44 -33.09
C VAL A 512 16.89 9.01 -33.93
N GLU A 513 15.81 8.59 -33.27
CA GLU A 513 14.56 8.16 -33.91
C GLU A 513 13.41 9.02 -33.41
N SER A 514 12.80 9.79 -34.30
CA SER A 514 11.62 10.61 -33.97
C SER A 514 10.34 9.77 -33.92
N ALA A 515 9.29 10.27 -33.26
CA ALA A 515 8.00 9.57 -33.11
C ALA A 515 7.30 9.14 -34.43
N SER A 516 7.72 9.65 -35.60
CA SER A 516 7.26 9.17 -36.92
C SER A 516 8.11 8.02 -37.50
N GLY A 517 9.01 7.44 -36.71
CA GLY A 517 9.94 6.37 -37.13
C GLY A 517 11.12 6.85 -37.98
N LYS A 518 11.22 8.16 -38.29
CA LYS A 518 12.36 8.71 -39.03
C LYS A 518 13.61 8.69 -38.17
N LYS A 519 14.66 8.03 -38.67
CA LYS A 519 15.99 7.87 -38.07
C LYS A 519 17.00 8.86 -38.65
N ALA A 520 17.89 9.39 -37.82
CA ALA A 520 19.10 10.14 -38.20
C ALA A 520 20.31 9.53 -37.48
N PHE A 521 21.33 9.08 -38.21
CA PHE A 521 22.48 8.37 -37.63
C PHE A 521 23.54 9.34 -37.10
N ALA A 522 24.35 8.90 -36.13
CA ALA A 522 25.43 9.70 -35.58
C ALA A 522 26.48 10.08 -36.65
N ASP A 523 26.86 11.35 -36.71
CA ASP A 523 27.94 11.85 -37.57
C ASP A 523 29.31 11.36 -37.08
N SER A 524 29.45 11.18 -35.76
CA SER A 524 30.64 10.62 -35.13
C SER A 524 30.34 9.96 -33.78
N ILE A 525 31.19 8.99 -33.41
CA ILE A 525 31.19 8.33 -32.11
C ILE A 525 32.64 8.29 -31.60
N ALA A 526 32.89 8.82 -30.42
CA ALA A 526 34.21 8.86 -29.78
C ALA A 526 34.23 8.03 -28.49
N ARG A 527 35.37 7.39 -28.18
CA ARG A 527 35.58 6.71 -26.90
C ARG A 527 36.11 7.71 -25.86
N VAL A 528 35.56 7.67 -24.64
CA VAL A 528 35.96 8.54 -23.52
C VAL A 528 36.60 7.73 -22.38
N SER A 529 36.18 6.49 -22.15
CA SER A 529 36.84 5.53 -21.24
C SER A 529 36.73 4.11 -21.80
N SER A 530 37.27 3.11 -21.11
CA SER A 530 37.10 1.69 -21.46
C SER A 530 35.64 1.24 -21.58
N THR A 531 34.70 1.95 -20.94
CA THR A 531 33.26 1.60 -20.89
C THR A 531 32.33 2.74 -21.32
N LYS A 532 32.85 3.90 -21.74
CA LYS A 532 32.07 5.09 -22.08
C LYS A 532 32.42 5.64 -23.46
N CYS A 533 31.39 5.91 -24.25
CA CYS A 533 31.46 6.58 -25.54
C CYS A 533 30.56 7.82 -25.54
N VAL A 534 30.78 8.74 -26.48
CA VAL A 534 29.88 9.86 -26.78
C VAL A 534 29.62 9.87 -28.29
N ALA A 535 28.38 10.13 -28.68
CA ALA A 535 27.98 10.29 -30.08
C ALA A 535 27.34 11.67 -30.30
N TRP A 536 27.50 12.19 -31.52
CA TRP A 536 26.83 13.42 -31.96
C TRP A 536 25.90 13.07 -33.12
N ILE A 537 24.61 13.36 -32.97
CA ILE A 537 23.56 12.99 -33.93
C ILE A 537 22.81 14.24 -34.41
N PRO A 538 22.74 14.49 -35.73
CA PRO A 538 22.05 15.67 -36.26
C PRO A 538 20.53 15.51 -36.16
N THR A 539 19.84 16.53 -35.66
CA THR A 539 18.36 16.56 -35.65
C THR A 539 17.76 17.17 -36.92
N GLN A 540 18.58 17.66 -37.84
CA GLN A 540 18.11 18.41 -39.01
C GLN A 540 17.22 17.56 -39.91
N GLY A 541 15.97 18.01 -40.11
CA GLY A 541 14.96 17.28 -40.87
C GLY A 541 14.25 16.17 -40.09
N LEU A 542 14.48 16.02 -38.78
CA LEU A 542 13.50 15.40 -37.88
C LEU A 542 12.33 16.35 -37.62
N GLN A 543 11.42 15.94 -36.74
CA GLN A 543 10.28 16.73 -36.27
C GLN A 543 10.45 17.02 -34.77
N ALA A 544 9.85 18.11 -34.29
CA ALA A 544 9.69 18.35 -32.86
C ALA A 544 8.69 17.36 -32.22
N GLY A 545 8.77 17.19 -30.90
CA GLY A 545 8.07 16.17 -30.12
C GLY A 545 9.03 15.10 -29.56
N ARG A 546 8.49 13.99 -29.06
CA ARG A 546 9.30 12.88 -28.51
C ARG A 546 10.18 12.25 -29.59
N ALA A 547 11.43 12.01 -29.24
CA ALA A 547 12.38 11.22 -29.99
C ALA A 547 13.16 10.31 -29.03
N CYS A 548 13.83 9.30 -29.57
CA CYS A 548 14.68 8.38 -28.81
C CYS A 548 16.12 8.48 -29.31
N VAL A 549 17.09 8.58 -28.41
CA VAL A 549 18.44 8.09 -28.71
C VAL A 549 18.36 6.57 -28.72
N VAL A 550 18.93 5.94 -29.74
CA VAL A 550 18.99 4.48 -29.88
C VAL A 550 20.41 4.06 -30.15
N ALA A 551 20.91 3.09 -29.38
CA ALA A 551 22.20 2.45 -29.58
C ALA A 551 22.02 0.95 -29.81
N GLN A 552 22.83 0.36 -30.70
CA GLN A 552 22.68 -1.03 -31.13
C GLN A 552 24.04 -1.70 -31.39
N THR A 553 24.19 -2.96 -30.99
CA THR A 553 25.38 -3.81 -31.20
C THR A 553 24.94 -5.25 -31.49
N PRO A 554 25.71 -6.07 -32.24
CA PRO A 554 25.55 -7.52 -32.20
C PRO A 554 25.62 -8.04 -30.75
N ALA A 555 24.82 -9.06 -30.44
CA ALA A 555 24.80 -9.67 -29.12
C ALA A 555 26.01 -10.61 -28.91
N PRO A 556 26.50 -10.77 -27.66
CA PRO A 556 27.49 -11.78 -27.31
C PRO A 556 27.03 -13.21 -27.63
N ALA A 557 27.98 -14.11 -27.93
CA ALA A 557 27.65 -15.50 -28.31
C ALA A 557 27.08 -16.36 -27.15
N ASN A 558 27.17 -15.88 -25.91
CA ASN A 558 26.58 -16.44 -24.70
C ASN A 558 25.26 -15.75 -24.30
N PHE A 559 24.72 -14.89 -25.16
CA PHE A 559 23.49 -14.14 -24.90
C PHE A 559 22.22 -14.96 -25.25
N SER A 560 21.13 -14.75 -24.51
CA SER A 560 19.94 -15.61 -24.59
C SER A 560 19.07 -15.36 -25.84
N GLY A 561 19.43 -16.00 -26.96
CA GLY A 561 18.59 -16.15 -28.15
C GLY A 561 18.47 -14.94 -29.08
N GLU A 562 18.92 -13.76 -28.65
CA GLU A 562 18.91 -12.54 -29.47
C GLU A 562 20.22 -12.39 -30.24
N SER A 563 20.14 -11.92 -31.49
CA SER A 563 21.31 -11.66 -32.36
C SER A 563 21.89 -10.25 -32.21
N VAL A 564 21.14 -9.36 -31.56
CA VAL A 564 21.39 -7.91 -31.45
C VAL A 564 20.93 -7.43 -30.08
N LEU A 565 21.73 -6.59 -29.43
CA LEU A 565 21.31 -5.77 -28.29
C LEU A 565 20.96 -4.37 -28.81
N GLU A 566 19.80 -3.85 -28.38
CA GLU A 566 19.38 -2.46 -28.61
C GLU A 566 19.01 -1.83 -27.27
N TYR A 567 19.39 -0.57 -27.08
CA TYR A 567 18.98 0.28 -25.96
C TYR A 567 18.39 1.58 -26.50
N ARG A 568 17.27 2.02 -25.93
CA ARG A 568 16.62 3.30 -26.27
C ARG A 568 16.56 4.20 -25.03
N ALA A 569 16.56 5.51 -25.23
CA ALA A 569 16.18 6.47 -24.20
C ALA A 569 15.47 7.66 -24.83
N GLY A 570 14.34 8.06 -24.25
CA GLY A 570 13.55 9.18 -24.73
C GLY A 570 14.20 10.52 -24.42
N PHE A 571 13.88 11.51 -25.26
CA PHE A 571 14.08 12.93 -25.01
C PHE A 571 13.08 13.72 -25.88
N ILE A 572 13.01 15.03 -25.69
CA ILE A 572 12.12 15.92 -26.45
C ILE A 572 12.94 16.76 -27.43
N ILE A 573 12.58 16.70 -28.71
CA ILE A 573 13.02 17.69 -29.69
C ILE A 573 12.08 18.90 -29.60
N THR A 574 12.57 20.07 -29.22
CA THR A 574 11.80 21.31 -29.20
C THR A 574 11.85 22.02 -30.56
N MET A 575 10.84 22.82 -30.89
CA MET A 575 10.99 23.80 -31.98
C MET A 575 11.91 24.93 -31.46
N PRO A 576 12.86 25.44 -32.27
CA PRO A 576 13.65 26.61 -31.89
C PRO A 576 12.73 27.81 -31.73
N SER A 577 12.65 28.33 -30.51
CA SER A 577 11.86 29.52 -30.20
C SER A 577 12.52 30.75 -30.85
N ARG A 578 11.72 31.59 -31.51
CA ARG A 578 12.18 32.90 -32.03
C ARG A 578 12.34 33.97 -30.94
N VAL A 579 12.35 33.54 -29.69
CA VAL A 579 12.40 34.35 -28.48
C VAL A 579 13.37 33.64 -27.56
N ASP A 580 14.39 34.34 -27.10
CA ASP A 580 15.41 33.79 -26.20
C ASP A 580 14.77 33.40 -24.86
N ASP A 581 14.50 32.11 -24.67
CA ASP A 581 13.80 31.62 -23.47
C ASP A 581 14.61 31.79 -22.18
N SER A 582 15.92 32.04 -22.25
CA SER A 582 16.72 32.44 -21.08
C SER A 582 16.29 33.80 -20.51
N LEU A 583 15.64 34.63 -21.34
CA LEU A 583 15.04 35.92 -20.98
C LEU A 583 13.53 35.84 -20.74
N VAL A 584 12.88 34.67 -20.85
CA VAL A 584 11.40 34.54 -20.74
C VAL A 584 10.93 33.49 -19.74
N SER A 585 11.54 32.30 -19.71
CA SER A 585 11.03 31.14 -18.96
C SER A 585 11.48 31.08 -17.49
N ALA A 586 12.13 32.12 -16.97
CA ALA A 586 12.49 32.20 -15.55
C ALA A 586 11.22 32.27 -14.68
N PRO A 587 10.96 31.28 -13.80
CA PRO A 587 9.78 31.30 -12.94
C PRO A 587 9.86 32.46 -11.91
N PRO A 588 8.73 32.84 -11.29
CA PRO A 588 8.73 33.84 -10.23
C PRO A 588 9.71 33.47 -9.12
N ARG A 589 10.50 34.45 -8.68
CA ARG A 589 11.45 34.28 -7.57
C ARG A 589 10.73 34.58 -6.25
N GLU A 590 11.15 33.90 -5.19
CA GLU A 590 10.57 34.01 -3.84
C GLU A 590 9.04 33.99 -3.79
N LEU A 591 8.43 32.85 -4.14
CA LEU A 591 7.01 32.61 -3.89
C LEU A 591 6.76 32.44 -2.38
N ALA A 592 6.16 33.45 -1.75
CA ALA A 592 5.89 33.47 -0.32
C ALA A 592 4.40 33.64 -0.02
N LEU A 593 3.82 32.68 0.71
CA LEU A 593 2.47 32.81 1.29
C LEU A 593 2.60 33.43 2.69
N LEU A 594 2.48 34.75 2.78
CA LEU A 594 2.64 35.48 4.03
C LEU A 594 1.39 35.27 4.91
N LEU A 595 1.59 34.55 6.02
CA LEU A 595 0.57 34.34 7.06
C LEU A 595 0.01 35.69 7.56
N PRO A 596 -1.24 35.72 8.06
CA PRO A 596 -1.86 36.92 8.64
C PRO A 596 -1.20 37.29 9.99
N TRP A 597 -0.02 37.89 9.92
CA TRP A 597 0.76 38.39 11.05
C TRP A 597 0.68 39.92 11.11
N PRO A 598 0.58 40.55 12.31
CA PRO A 598 0.53 39.96 13.64
C PRO A 598 -0.88 39.58 14.12
N ASN A 599 -1.91 39.65 13.26
CA ASN A 599 -3.30 39.39 13.64
C ASN A 599 -3.92 38.19 12.89
N PRO A 600 -4.01 37.00 13.52
CA PRO A 600 -4.55 35.79 12.88
C PRO A 600 -6.06 35.86 12.58
N PHE A 601 -6.77 36.91 13.02
CA PHE A 601 -8.18 37.15 12.66
C PHE A 601 -8.37 37.89 11.32
N ASN A 602 -7.30 38.26 10.62
CA ASN A 602 -7.41 38.85 9.28
C ASN A 602 -7.82 37.79 8.24
N ALA A 603 -9.02 37.91 7.68
CA ALA A 603 -9.55 37.04 6.61
C ALA A 603 -8.90 37.27 5.22
N SER A 604 -7.63 37.66 5.19
CA SER A 604 -6.86 38.00 3.99
C SER A 604 -5.41 37.54 4.15
N VAL A 605 -4.93 36.75 3.20
CA VAL A 605 -3.55 36.23 3.13
C VAL A 605 -2.85 36.91 1.96
N THR A 606 -1.59 37.33 2.15
CA THR A 606 -0.82 37.98 1.08
C THR A 606 0.04 36.95 0.37
N LEU A 607 -0.24 36.69 -0.91
CA LEU A 607 0.68 36.01 -1.80
C LEU A 607 1.69 37.03 -2.34
N ALA A 608 2.97 36.83 -2.05
CA ALA A 608 4.08 37.60 -2.63
C ALA A 608 4.85 36.70 -3.61
N PHE A 609 5.32 37.31 -4.70
CA PHE A 609 6.18 36.70 -5.71
C PHE A 609 6.90 37.81 -6.47
N GLU A 610 8.19 37.63 -6.77
CA GLU A 610 8.94 38.55 -7.63
C GLU A 610 8.91 38.07 -9.09
N LEU A 611 8.63 38.97 -10.02
CA LEU A 611 8.88 38.71 -11.44
C LEU A 611 10.34 39.05 -11.80
N PRO A 612 11.05 38.19 -12.56
CA PRO A 612 12.40 38.50 -13.03
C PRO A 612 12.45 39.63 -14.08
N LYS A 613 11.31 40.03 -14.64
CA LYS A 613 11.11 41.21 -15.50
C LYS A 613 9.62 41.58 -15.57
N ALA A 614 9.29 42.81 -15.94
CA ALA A 614 7.91 43.21 -16.26
C ALA A 614 7.31 42.27 -17.32
N SER A 615 6.21 41.59 -16.97
CA SER A 615 5.59 40.51 -17.74
C SER A 615 4.10 40.45 -17.42
N PHE A 616 3.28 40.07 -18.40
CA PHE A 616 1.84 39.92 -18.19
C PHE A 616 1.53 38.74 -17.25
N ILE A 617 0.82 39.01 -16.16
CA ILE A 617 0.42 38.04 -15.14
C ILE A 617 -1.07 37.73 -15.32
N GLU A 618 -1.43 36.44 -15.33
CA GLU A 618 -2.77 35.99 -14.94
C GLU A 618 -2.67 35.13 -13.68
N LEU A 619 -3.20 35.63 -12.55
CA LEU A 619 -3.23 34.94 -11.26
C LEU A 619 -4.63 34.39 -11.01
N VAL A 620 -4.79 33.07 -10.91
CA VAL A 620 -6.11 32.44 -10.77
C VAL A 620 -6.18 31.41 -9.65
N VAL A 621 -7.35 31.32 -9.02
CA VAL A 621 -7.71 30.24 -8.09
C VAL A 621 -8.39 29.14 -8.90
N LEU A 622 -7.85 27.92 -8.79
CA LEU A 622 -8.51 26.69 -9.20
C LEU A 622 -9.10 26.00 -7.95
N ASP A 623 -10.14 25.19 -8.11
CA ASP A 623 -10.53 24.22 -7.09
C ASP A 623 -9.74 22.91 -7.25
N VAL A 624 -9.96 21.96 -6.34
CA VAL A 624 -9.24 20.68 -6.30
C VAL A 624 -9.52 19.75 -7.49
N THR A 625 -10.47 20.09 -8.37
CA THR A 625 -10.70 19.39 -9.65
C THR A 625 -10.12 20.15 -10.85
N GLY A 626 -9.33 21.20 -10.60
CA GLY A 626 -8.65 22.01 -11.63
C GLY A 626 -9.55 23.04 -12.31
N ARG A 627 -10.81 23.18 -11.92
CA ARG A 627 -11.73 24.16 -12.52
C ARG A 627 -11.42 25.55 -11.97
N ARG A 628 -11.35 26.55 -12.86
CA ARG A 628 -11.09 27.95 -12.51
C ARG A 628 -12.25 28.54 -11.71
N VAL A 629 -12.02 28.79 -10.41
CA VAL A 629 -12.98 29.39 -9.46
C VAL A 629 -12.97 30.91 -9.55
N ARG A 630 -11.79 31.53 -9.68
CA ARG A 630 -11.65 33.00 -9.65
C ARG A 630 -10.40 33.44 -10.40
N ASN A 631 -10.46 34.59 -11.07
CA ASN A 631 -9.27 35.34 -11.46
C ASN A 631 -9.04 36.45 -10.40
N LEU A 632 -7.80 36.56 -9.92
CA LEU A 632 -7.36 37.50 -8.89
C LEU A 632 -6.61 38.71 -9.47
N ALA A 633 -5.84 38.51 -10.54
CA ALA A 633 -5.11 39.56 -11.25
C ALA A 633 -4.94 39.18 -12.72
N ASN A 634 -5.05 40.17 -13.61
CA ASN A 634 -4.92 39.99 -15.07
C ASN A 634 -4.39 41.30 -15.66
N GLY A 635 -3.09 41.41 -15.92
CA GLY A 635 -2.46 42.69 -16.29
C GLY A 635 -0.96 42.60 -16.61
N ALA A 636 -0.43 43.70 -17.17
CA ALA A 636 0.97 43.86 -17.62
C ALA A 636 1.87 44.53 -16.57
#